data_AF-B6QVK9-F1
#
_entry.id   AF-B6QVK9-F1
#
_cell.length_a   1.000
_cell.length_b   1.000
_cell.length_c   1.000
_cell.angle_alpha   90.00
_cell.angle_beta   90.00
_cell.angle_gamma   90.00
#
_symmetry.space_group_name_H-M   'P 1'
#
loop_
_entity.id
_entity.type
_entity.pdbx_description
1 polymer ?
#
loop_
_entity_poly.entity_id
_entity_poly.type
_entity_poly.pdbx_seq_one_letter_code
_entity_poly.pdbx_strand_id
1 'polypeptide(L)'
;MFMLRNVSKYLFGDASKEAIIDIPQGQLYLVRPLSPKGYSELIFKDAAATIRRTGQEFQYQLVVQRAYEEGEEELAEEEDEEGAADALDKDERVFLLDQALHFRSVVRDGGEKVLAWRDLSGDPGDLYEFVCDSSVSPDKVATFESAAVQCQYERKYRRSFQRATEEELQEFSFEDDSPIPSASPIDSPRGPSAAESTAAMAKDVEYATKKGIIKPAEEVTAAPPARSVPEAREILAKERAELHLFDFASGTFILQDSDVVATVSEIGNWQYWLQITGTEKEWLGQSVVGDINPVFNFEYLSFIFNHYADDGSAYSWLLRFKDQPTEERFQEGLMQALWEQLNEIKWEKQKADDRDYVLDAFQDLTMEDAEPEKEEAEEQEEEEEDEEDEGQRSEHYDTDEEEDDVLTGLRDENVNSQLAVGYKHDRSFVVRGSKIGVFKHTPNNNLEFSTNISKVETPGGKLFSPKKVMLHAEDSNMILQDGANPNALYRMDLEYGKVVDEWKVHDDIGVTTFAPEQKFSQMTSAQPFLGVSNNALFRVDPRQSGNKLVEENLKQYASKNDFSAVATTEKGYIAVASNKGDVRLFDRLGINAKTHIPALGEPIIGLDVSADGRWVLATCRTYLLLIDAMQKDGKNEGKLGFEKSFAKDSKPQPRRLGLQPAHVAQFQHETKQPLAFTPARFNTGVDSEETSIITATGPFIITWNLKKVLAGRKDPYSIKRYGENVMADNFRFGSDKNVIVALPNEVNMVQKKSFKKPTRESIAGPMTPVRRSAAHRLGRNDIVNSPY
;
A
#
# COMPACT_ATOMS: atom_id res chain seq x y z
N MET A 1 13.32 -17.90 30.98
CA MET A 1 12.77 -18.99 31.84
C MET A 1 11.29 -18.67 31.99
N PHE A 2 10.38 -19.42 31.39
CA PHE A 2 8.94 -19.03 31.36
C PHE A 2 8.34 -19.03 32.78
N MET A 3 7.66 -17.95 33.15
CA MET A 3 6.95 -17.86 34.41
C MET A 3 5.44 -18.01 34.16
N LEU A 4 4.82 -18.99 34.82
CA LEU A 4 3.37 -19.12 34.86
C LEU A 4 2.85 -18.21 35.97
N ARG A 5 2.03 -17.20 35.65
CA ARG A 5 1.26 -16.48 36.67
C ARG A 5 0.43 -17.52 37.45
N ASN A 6 0.71 -17.63 38.76
CA ASN A 6 -0.04 -18.39 39.78
C ASN A 6 0.24 -19.90 40.03
N VAL A 7 1.24 -20.57 39.45
CA VAL A 7 1.52 -21.97 39.87
C VAL A 7 2.01 -22.06 41.32
N SER A 8 2.73 -21.06 41.81
CA SER A 8 3.22 -20.99 43.19
C SER A 8 2.11 -20.71 44.23
N LYS A 9 0.99 -20.11 43.83
CA LYS A 9 -0.18 -19.89 44.70
C LYS A 9 -1.12 -21.10 44.75
N TYR A 10 -1.23 -21.86 43.66
CA TYR A 10 -2.05 -23.08 43.60
C TYR A 10 -1.44 -24.25 44.38
N LEU A 11 -0.11 -24.26 44.60
CA LEU A 11 0.54 -25.24 45.48
C LEU A 11 0.35 -24.95 46.98
N PHE A 12 -0.07 -23.73 47.35
CA PHE A 12 -0.27 -23.32 48.74
C PHE A 12 -1.48 -22.36 48.90
N GLY A 13 -2.70 -22.82 48.58
CA GLY A 13 -3.90 -22.18 49.11
C GLY A 13 -5.15 -22.18 48.24
N ASP A 14 -5.78 -23.35 48.03
CA ASP A 14 -7.24 -23.56 48.13
C ASP A 14 -7.49 -25.08 48.00
N ALA A 15 -8.05 -25.72 49.04
CA ALA A 15 -8.28 -27.18 49.05
C ALA A 15 -9.42 -27.63 48.10
N SER A 16 -10.04 -26.70 47.37
CA SER A 16 -11.21 -26.95 46.52
C SER A 16 -10.90 -27.17 45.02
N LYS A 17 -9.63 -27.03 44.59
CA LYS A 17 -9.21 -27.12 43.17
C LYS A 17 -7.96 -28.00 42.99
N GLU A 18 -8.05 -29.26 43.40
CA GLU A 18 -6.96 -30.24 43.24
C GLU A 18 -6.78 -30.64 41.76
N ALA A 19 -5.56 -30.49 41.23
CA ALA A 19 -5.21 -30.91 39.87
C ALA A 19 -5.06 -32.44 39.81
N ILE A 20 -5.68 -33.07 38.82
CA ILE A 20 -5.65 -34.52 38.56
C ILE A 20 -4.48 -34.86 37.63
N ILE A 21 -4.31 -34.10 36.56
CA ILE A 21 -3.22 -34.24 35.59
C ILE A 21 -3.05 -32.93 34.80
N ASP A 22 -1.82 -32.64 34.38
CA ASP A 22 -1.44 -31.47 33.57
C ASP A 22 -0.66 -31.86 32.32
N ILE A 23 -0.70 -31.01 31.30
CA ILE A 23 0.26 -30.92 30.20
C ILE A 23 0.87 -29.51 30.27
N PRO A 24 2.18 -29.39 30.53
CA PRO A 24 2.78 -28.13 30.98
C PRO A 24 3.02 -27.13 29.85
N GLN A 25 3.09 -27.59 28.60
CA GLN A 25 3.42 -26.76 27.44
C GLN A 25 2.69 -27.25 26.19
N GLY A 26 2.11 -26.31 25.46
CA GLY A 26 1.42 -26.52 24.20
C GLY A 26 0.76 -25.23 23.72
N GLN A 27 0.06 -25.33 22.60
CA GLN A 27 -0.66 -24.24 21.95
C GLN A 27 -2.14 -24.55 21.93
N LEU A 28 -2.99 -23.55 22.22
CA LEU A 28 -4.44 -23.68 22.12
C LEU A 28 -4.95 -22.99 20.86
N TYR A 29 -5.73 -23.71 20.07
CA TYR A 29 -6.43 -23.22 18.90
C TYR A 29 -7.94 -23.44 19.04
N LEU A 30 -8.72 -22.62 18.33
CA LEU A 30 -10.14 -22.82 18.09
C LEU A 30 -10.35 -23.03 16.60
N VAL A 31 -10.73 -24.23 16.21
CA VAL A 31 -10.98 -24.65 14.82
C VAL A 31 -12.46 -24.51 14.51
N ARG A 32 -12.78 -23.77 13.45
CA ARG A 32 -14.15 -23.51 12.99
C ARG A 32 -14.29 -23.91 11.52
N PRO A 33 -14.53 -25.20 11.22
CA PRO A 33 -14.52 -25.72 9.85
C PRO A 33 -15.54 -25.09 8.90
N LEU A 34 -16.62 -24.50 9.44
CA LEU A 34 -17.70 -23.86 8.68
C LEU A 34 -17.71 -22.33 8.82
N SER A 35 -16.75 -21.75 9.53
CA SER A 35 -16.77 -20.32 9.79
C SER A 35 -16.25 -19.52 8.59
N PRO A 36 -16.97 -18.46 8.17
CA PRO A 36 -16.50 -17.55 7.15
C PRO A 36 -15.37 -16.62 7.64
N LYS A 37 -14.98 -16.70 8.93
CA LYS A 37 -14.00 -15.83 9.60
C LYS A 37 -12.59 -16.43 9.72
N GLY A 38 -12.36 -17.64 9.21
CA GLY A 38 -11.09 -18.36 9.32
C GLY A 38 -11.27 -19.78 9.85
N TYR A 39 -10.44 -20.70 9.36
CA TYR A 39 -10.56 -22.13 9.67
C TYR A 39 -10.08 -22.47 11.09
N SER A 40 -9.05 -21.78 11.59
CA SER A 40 -8.52 -21.93 12.94
C SER A 40 -8.03 -20.59 13.47
N GLU A 41 -8.16 -20.38 14.78
CA GLU A 41 -7.72 -19.18 15.51
C GLU A 41 -6.77 -19.65 16.63
N LEU A 42 -5.51 -19.18 16.64
CA LEU A 42 -4.59 -19.44 17.76
C LEU A 42 -5.03 -18.59 18.96
N ILE A 43 -5.51 -19.26 20.02
CA ILE A 43 -5.98 -18.61 21.25
C ILE A 43 -4.82 -18.35 22.20
N PHE A 44 -3.93 -19.34 22.41
CA PHE A 44 -2.75 -19.19 23.26
C PHE A 44 -1.52 -19.80 22.59
N LYS A 45 -0.50 -18.98 22.32
CA LYS A 45 0.79 -19.39 21.75
C LYS A 45 1.61 -20.26 22.70
N ASP A 46 1.56 -19.96 23.99
CA ASP A 46 2.22 -20.73 25.04
C ASP A 46 1.20 -20.97 26.15
N ALA A 47 0.84 -22.22 26.39
CA ALA A 47 -0.18 -22.58 27.36
C ALA A 47 0.04 -23.95 28.03
N ALA A 48 -0.59 -24.13 29.19
CA ALA A 48 -0.68 -25.39 29.90
C ALA A 48 -2.14 -25.86 30.00
N ALA A 49 -2.39 -27.14 29.75
CA ALA A 49 -3.70 -27.77 29.89
C ALA A 49 -3.76 -28.59 31.19
N THR A 50 -4.81 -28.44 32.00
CA THR A 50 -4.95 -29.11 33.30
C THR A 50 -6.36 -29.62 33.51
N ILE A 51 -6.50 -30.86 34.00
CA ILE A 51 -7.77 -31.39 34.51
C ILE A 51 -7.78 -31.21 36.03
N ARG A 52 -8.80 -30.56 36.58
CA ARG A 52 -8.94 -30.32 38.03
C ARG A 52 -10.31 -30.69 38.58
N ARG A 53 -10.34 -31.01 39.87
CA ARG A 53 -11.57 -31.17 40.66
C ARG A 53 -12.24 -29.83 40.89
N THR A 54 -13.56 -29.86 41.05
CA THR A 54 -14.34 -28.73 41.56
C THR A 54 -14.81 -29.01 42.99
N GLY A 55 -15.40 -28.02 43.65
CA GLY A 55 -16.02 -28.19 44.98
C GLY A 55 -17.28 -29.07 44.98
N GLN A 56 -17.73 -29.61 43.84
CA GLN A 56 -18.88 -30.50 43.74
C GLN A 56 -18.45 -31.92 43.34
N GLU A 57 -19.01 -32.93 44.03
CA GLU A 57 -18.73 -34.33 43.71
C GLU A 57 -19.13 -34.68 42.26
N PHE A 58 -18.26 -35.43 41.58
CA PHE A 58 -18.40 -35.83 40.19
C PHE A 58 -18.47 -34.67 39.19
N GLN A 59 -17.87 -33.53 39.52
CA GLN A 59 -17.69 -32.41 38.61
C GLN A 59 -16.21 -32.04 38.47
N TYR A 60 -15.78 -32.00 37.22
CA TYR A 60 -14.38 -31.82 36.82
C TYR A 60 -14.28 -30.78 35.71
N GLN A 61 -13.19 -30.04 35.69
CA GLN A 61 -12.93 -29.00 34.69
C GLN A 61 -11.64 -29.30 33.93
N LEU A 62 -11.67 -29.11 32.61
CA LEU A 62 -10.50 -28.93 31.75
C LEU A 62 -10.20 -27.45 31.68
N VAL A 63 -8.95 -27.07 31.95
CA VAL A 63 -8.51 -25.69 32.03
C VAL A 63 -7.31 -25.52 31.13
N VAL A 64 -7.30 -24.49 30.29
CA VAL A 64 -6.14 -24.11 29.50
C VAL A 64 -5.72 -22.70 29.90
N GLN A 65 -4.48 -22.55 30.34
CA GLN A 65 -3.96 -21.29 30.88
C GLN A 65 -2.75 -20.82 30.09
N ARG A 66 -2.69 -19.52 29.76
CA ARG A 66 -1.55 -18.89 29.06
C ARG A 66 -0.29 -18.83 29.94
N ALA A 67 0.88 -19.01 29.33
CA ALA A 67 2.22 -18.84 29.94
C ALA A 67 2.90 -17.56 29.43
N TYR A 68 3.63 -16.84 30.29
CA TYR A 68 4.31 -15.57 29.97
C TYR A 68 5.82 -15.76 29.78
N GLU A 69 6.43 -14.97 28.89
CA GLU A 69 7.89 -14.88 28.73
C GLU A 69 8.49 -13.83 29.69
N GLU A 70 9.71 -14.09 30.18
CA GLU A 70 10.38 -13.31 31.24
C GLU A 70 10.68 -11.87 30.76
N GLY A 71 9.84 -10.91 31.15
CA GLY A 71 9.93 -9.49 30.75
C GLY A 71 8.61 -8.86 30.29
N GLU A 72 7.56 -9.66 30.01
CA GLU A 72 6.23 -9.15 29.64
C GLU A 72 5.38 -8.72 30.85
N GLU A 73 5.80 -9.05 32.09
CA GLU A 73 5.04 -8.73 33.31
C GLU A 73 4.95 -7.22 33.60
N GLU A 74 5.93 -6.41 33.17
CA GLU A 74 5.96 -4.96 33.47
C GLU A 74 4.99 -4.14 32.60
N LEU A 75 4.58 -4.65 31.43
CA LEU A 75 3.64 -3.94 30.54
C LEU A 75 2.18 -4.19 30.92
N ALA A 76 1.87 -5.32 31.56
CA ALA A 76 0.51 -5.64 32.00
C ALA A 76 0.13 -4.92 33.32
N GLU A 77 1.11 -4.61 34.17
CA GLU A 77 0.84 -3.90 35.45
C GLU A 77 0.46 -2.41 35.25
N GLU A 78 0.78 -1.79 34.10
CA GLU A 78 0.37 -0.41 33.80
C GLU A 78 -1.09 -0.27 33.32
N GLU A 79 -1.75 -1.37 32.94
CA GLU A 79 -3.18 -1.40 32.54
C GLU A 79 -4.14 -1.79 33.69
N ASP A 80 -3.61 -2.16 34.86
CA ASP A 80 -4.37 -2.83 35.95
C ASP A 80 -5.12 -1.88 36.92
N GLU A 81 -5.35 -0.61 36.58
CA GLU A 81 -6.13 0.31 37.43
C GLU A 81 -7.65 0.36 37.16
N GLU A 82 -8.16 -0.35 36.14
CA GLU A 82 -9.62 -0.45 35.89
C GLU A 82 -10.12 -1.90 35.71
N GLY A 83 -10.64 -2.48 36.80
CA GLY A 83 -11.61 -3.60 36.72
C GLY A 83 -11.08 -5.02 36.98
N ALA A 84 -10.75 -5.34 38.23
CA ALA A 84 -10.23 -6.64 38.69
C ALA A 84 -11.17 -7.88 38.53
N ALA A 85 -12.24 -7.80 37.74
CA ALA A 85 -13.14 -8.93 37.46
C ALA A 85 -13.03 -9.45 36.01
N ASP A 86 -12.63 -8.62 35.04
CA ASP A 86 -12.58 -8.98 33.61
C ASP A 86 -11.21 -9.52 33.15
N ALA A 87 -10.16 -9.40 33.98
CA ALA A 87 -8.81 -9.85 33.62
C ALA A 87 -8.64 -11.39 33.65
N LEU A 88 -9.44 -12.11 34.46
CA LEU A 88 -9.30 -13.57 34.61
C LEU A 88 -9.77 -14.35 33.39
N ASP A 89 -10.72 -13.82 32.60
CA ASP A 89 -11.28 -14.50 31.42
C ASP A 89 -10.43 -14.33 30.15
N LYS A 90 -9.41 -13.44 30.16
CA LYS A 90 -8.50 -13.23 29.02
C LYS A 90 -7.36 -14.26 28.96
N ASP A 91 -6.95 -14.82 30.10
CA ASP A 91 -5.78 -15.71 30.21
C ASP A 91 -6.08 -17.18 30.58
N GLU A 92 -7.34 -17.50 30.93
CA GLU A 92 -7.77 -18.86 31.30
C GLU A 92 -9.02 -19.24 30.48
N ARG A 93 -9.01 -20.44 29.87
CA ARG A 93 -10.19 -21.07 29.24
C ARG A 93 -10.61 -22.28 30.05
N VAL A 94 -11.86 -22.30 30.53
CA VAL A 94 -12.39 -23.35 31.43
C VAL A 94 -13.56 -24.08 30.77
N PHE A 95 -13.46 -25.40 30.69
CA PHE A 95 -14.46 -26.29 30.12
C PHE A 95 -14.90 -27.32 31.15
N LEU A 96 -16.21 -27.57 31.24
CA LEU A 96 -16.74 -28.62 32.09
C LEU A 96 -16.59 -29.96 31.38
N LEU A 97 -15.92 -30.94 32.00
CA LEU A 97 -15.70 -32.27 31.40
C LEU A 97 -16.99 -33.09 31.35
N ASP A 98 -17.82 -32.78 30.36
CA ASP A 98 -19.09 -33.44 30.05
C ASP A 98 -18.94 -34.35 28.82
N GLN A 99 -19.81 -35.35 28.68
CA GLN A 99 -19.81 -36.24 27.50
C GLN A 99 -20.01 -35.44 26.20
N ALA A 100 -20.77 -34.34 26.25
CA ALA A 100 -21.03 -33.48 25.09
C ALA A 100 -19.77 -32.87 24.46
N LEU A 101 -18.65 -32.79 25.20
CA LEU A 101 -17.39 -32.26 24.66
C LEU A 101 -16.76 -33.16 23.60
N HIS A 102 -17.08 -34.46 23.55
CA HIS A 102 -16.45 -35.40 22.61
C HIS A 102 -14.91 -35.26 22.61
N PHE A 103 -14.32 -35.34 23.81
CA PHE A 103 -12.88 -35.18 24.02
C PHE A 103 -12.13 -36.35 23.38
N ARG A 104 -11.05 -36.05 22.64
CA ARG A 104 -10.27 -37.02 21.85
C ARG A 104 -8.79 -36.65 21.84
N SER A 105 -7.91 -37.64 21.69
CA SER A 105 -6.50 -37.42 21.39
C SER A 105 -6.05 -38.10 20.08
N VAL A 106 -5.02 -37.55 19.42
CA VAL A 106 -4.40 -38.17 18.24
C VAL A 106 -2.91 -37.86 18.19
N VAL A 107 -2.14 -38.82 17.68
CA VAL A 107 -0.74 -38.61 17.28
C VAL A 107 -0.68 -38.63 15.76
N ARG A 108 -0.31 -37.50 15.14
CA ARG A 108 -0.27 -37.36 13.67
C ARG A 108 0.98 -38.02 13.06
N ASP A 109 0.97 -38.25 11.75
CA ASP A 109 2.09 -38.85 11.01
C ASP A 109 3.42 -38.06 11.13
N GLY A 110 3.36 -36.78 11.51
CA GLY A 110 4.51 -35.92 11.82
C GLY A 110 5.02 -36.00 13.27
N GLY A 111 4.42 -36.85 14.12
CA GLY A 111 4.77 -36.97 15.54
C GLY A 111 4.13 -35.92 16.47
N GLU A 112 3.31 -35.02 15.92
CA GLU A 112 2.52 -34.06 16.68
C GLU A 112 1.48 -34.77 17.55
N LYS A 113 1.34 -34.32 18.79
CA LYS A 113 0.41 -34.86 19.77
C LYS A 113 -0.69 -33.84 20.03
N VAL A 114 -1.94 -34.21 19.80
CA VAL A 114 -3.05 -33.27 19.78
C VAL A 114 -4.18 -33.76 20.68
N LEU A 115 -4.74 -32.85 21.48
CA LEU A 115 -5.99 -33.03 22.22
C LEU A 115 -7.08 -32.17 21.59
N ALA A 116 -8.30 -32.68 21.42
CA ALA A 116 -9.39 -31.91 20.82
C ALA A 116 -10.74 -32.15 21.52
N TRP A 117 -11.57 -31.12 21.58
CA TRP A 117 -12.95 -31.19 22.10
C TRP A 117 -13.86 -30.17 21.44
N ARG A 118 -15.16 -30.46 21.35
CA ARG A 118 -16.16 -29.59 20.73
C ARG A 118 -16.35 -28.29 21.51
N ASP A 119 -16.53 -27.20 20.78
CA ASP A 119 -17.01 -25.95 21.34
C ASP A 119 -18.54 -26.02 21.51
N LEU A 120 -19.00 -26.11 22.76
CA LEU A 120 -20.44 -26.17 23.07
C LEU A 120 -21.13 -24.80 23.00
N SER A 121 -20.36 -23.72 22.89
CA SER A 121 -20.84 -22.34 22.73
C SER A 121 -20.74 -21.80 21.30
N GLY A 122 -20.03 -22.52 20.42
CA GLY A 122 -19.78 -22.16 19.03
C GLY A 122 -20.79 -22.73 18.03
N ASP A 123 -20.47 -22.59 16.74
CA ASP A 123 -21.28 -23.11 15.64
C ASP A 123 -21.15 -24.65 15.52
N PRO A 124 -22.14 -25.36 14.93
CA PRO A 124 -22.08 -26.80 14.75
C PRO A 124 -20.83 -27.23 13.95
N GLY A 125 -19.89 -27.90 14.61
CA GLY A 125 -18.63 -28.36 14.00
C GLY A 125 -17.39 -27.66 14.57
N ASP A 126 -17.55 -26.61 15.36
CA ASP A 126 -16.45 -25.92 16.03
C ASP A 126 -15.84 -26.80 17.14
N LEU A 127 -14.51 -26.77 17.24
CA LEU A 127 -13.76 -27.52 18.23
C LEU A 127 -12.50 -26.78 18.65
N TYR A 128 -12.09 -26.97 19.90
CA TYR A 128 -10.78 -26.56 20.38
C TYR A 128 -9.76 -27.65 20.07
N GLU A 129 -8.56 -27.22 19.69
CA GLU A 129 -7.39 -28.08 19.46
C GLU A 129 -6.24 -27.61 20.35
N PHE A 130 -5.72 -28.48 21.21
CA PHE A 130 -4.53 -28.23 22.00
C PHE A 130 -3.37 -29.06 21.46
N VAL A 131 -2.42 -28.40 20.80
CA VAL A 131 -1.22 -29.02 20.23
C VAL A 131 -0.15 -29.07 21.33
N CYS A 132 0.21 -30.28 21.75
CA CYS A 132 1.20 -30.47 22.81
C CYS A 132 2.62 -30.23 22.27
N ASP A 133 3.47 -29.61 23.08
CA ASP A 133 4.87 -29.41 22.71
C ASP A 133 5.59 -30.76 22.45
N SER A 134 6.63 -30.71 21.60
CA SER A 134 7.46 -31.85 21.24
C SER A 134 8.02 -32.61 22.45
N SER A 135 8.29 -31.92 23.57
CA SER A 135 8.81 -32.47 24.83
C SER A 135 7.81 -33.34 25.62
N VAL A 136 6.51 -33.25 25.34
CA VAL A 136 5.47 -34.00 26.06
C VAL A 136 5.45 -35.45 25.57
N SER A 137 5.58 -36.46 26.43
CA SER A 137 5.57 -37.86 25.96
C SER A 137 4.18 -38.32 25.49
N PRO A 138 4.08 -39.20 24.47
CA PRO A 138 2.80 -39.79 24.05
C PRO A 138 2.06 -40.49 25.20
N ASP A 139 2.80 -41.16 26.10
CA ASP A 139 2.24 -41.82 27.29
C ASP A 139 1.53 -40.81 28.22
N LYS A 140 2.05 -39.59 28.34
CA LYS A 140 1.45 -38.52 29.15
C LYS A 140 0.14 -38.04 28.52
N VAL A 141 0.07 -37.96 27.19
CA VAL A 141 -1.16 -37.59 26.44
C VAL A 141 -2.22 -38.68 26.56
N ALA A 142 -1.85 -39.96 26.42
CA ALA A 142 -2.77 -41.09 26.61
C ALA A 142 -3.30 -41.17 28.05
N THR A 143 -2.46 -40.84 29.05
CA THR A 143 -2.88 -40.76 30.46
C THR A 143 -3.84 -39.58 30.68
N PHE A 144 -3.62 -38.44 29.99
CA PHE A 144 -4.49 -37.26 30.06
C PHE A 144 -5.88 -37.56 29.48
N GLU A 145 -5.94 -38.23 28.33
CA GLU A 145 -7.21 -38.69 27.73
C GLU A 145 -7.95 -39.69 28.63
N SER A 146 -7.22 -40.68 29.17
CA SER A 146 -7.80 -41.65 30.11
C SER A 146 -8.41 -40.96 31.35
N ALA A 147 -7.75 -39.92 31.86
CA ALA A 147 -8.26 -39.13 32.98
C ALA A 147 -9.53 -38.35 32.59
N ALA A 148 -9.59 -37.78 31.36
CA ALA A 148 -10.78 -37.10 30.86
C ALA A 148 -11.98 -38.06 30.76
N VAL A 149 -11.78 -39.26 30.19
CA VAL A 149 -12.80 -40.32 30.08
C VAL A 149 -13.33 -40.74 31.45
N GLN A 150 -12.44 -40.97 32.42
CA GLN A 150 -12.84 -41.31 33.80
C GLN A 150 -13.69 -40.19 34.42
N CYS A 151 -13.30 -38.93 34.22
CA CYS A 151 -14.04 -37.76 34.73
C CYS A 151 -15.44 -37.64 34.09
N GLN A 152 -15.56 -37.86 32.77
CA GLN A 152 -16.84 -37.84 32.05
C GLN A 152 -17.77 -38.98 32.51
N TYR A 153 -17.23 -40.18 32.72
CA TYR A 153 -17.97 -41.32 33.27
C TYR A 153 -18.52 -41.01 34.66
N GLU A 154 -17.67 -40.54 35.57
CA GLU A 154 -18.09 -40.24 36.94
C GLU A 154 -19.19 -39.18 36.97
N ARG A 155 -19.09 -38.17 36.09
CA ARG A 155 -20.09 -37.11 35.94
C ARG A 155 -21.44 -37.64 35.42
N LYS A 156 -21.44 -38.46 34.36
CA LYS A 156 -22.67 -39.01 33.75
C LYS A 156 -23.39 -39.95 34.71
N TYR A 157 -22.65 -40.86 35.34
CA TYR A 157 -23.22 -41.94 36.15
C TYR A 157 -23.26 -41.65 37.65
N ARG A 158 -22.68 -40.53 38.11
CA ARG A 158 -22.62 -40.10 39.51
C ARG A 158 -22.09 -41.20 40.45
N ARG A 159 -21.08 -41.94 39.98
CA ARG A 159 -20.43 -43.04 40.70
C ARG A 159 -18.98 -43.12 40.29
N SER A 160 -18.11 -43.64 41.17
CA SER A 160 -16.67 -43.67 40.90
C SER A 160 -16.27 -44.58 39.73
N PHE A 161 -15.29 -44.16 38.93
CA PHE A 161 -14.75 -44.91 37.79
C PHE A 161 -14.11 -46.24 38.20
N GLN A 162 -13.71 -46.42 39.46
CA GLN A 162 -13.15 -47.67 39.98
C GLN A 162 -14.10 -48.87 39.89
N ARG A 163 -15.40 -48.62 39.67
CA ARG A 163 -16.43 -49.65 39.48
C ARG A 163 -16.98 -49.69 38.06
N ALA A 164 -16.38 -48.94 37.12
CA ALA A 164 -16.76 -48.94 35.72
C ALA A 164 -16.30 -50.24 35.06
N THR A 165 -17.13 -50.73 34.14
CA THR A 165 -16.71 -51.77 33.18
C THR A 165 -16.04 -51.12 31.97
N GLU A 166 -15.23 -51.88 31.25
CA GLU A 166 -14.55 -51.40 30.03
C GLU A 166 -15.56 -50.90 28.98
N GLU A 167 -16.68 -51.62 28.85
CA GLU A 167 -17.79 -51.27 27.94
C GLU A 167 -18.42 -49.91 28.29
N GLU A 168 -18.49 -49.56 29.57
CA GLU A 168 -19.04 -48.28 30.02
C GLU A 168 -18.07 -47.11 29.87
N LEU A 169 -16.75 -47.36 29.90
CA LEU A 169 -15.73 -46.35 29.60
C LEU A 169 -15.60 -46.11 28.10
N GLN A 170 -15.82 -47.15 27.29
CA GLN A 170 -15.80 -47.06 25.83
C GLN A 170 -16.92 -46.16 25.28
N GLU A 171 -18.01 -45.92 26.02
CA GLU A 171 -19.04 -44.92 25.67
C GLU A 171 -18.53 -43.48 25.55
N PHE A 172 -17.32 -43.21 26.03
CA PHE A 172 -16.65 -41.91 26.00
C PHE A 172 -15.42 -41.91 25.09
N SER A 173 -15.17 -43.01 24.38
CA SER A 173 -14.24 -43.01 23.24
C SER A 173 -15.02 -42.61 21.99
N PHE A 174 -14.60 -41.51 21.36
CA PHE A 174 -15.26 -40.93 20.19
C PHE A 174 -14.43 -41.13 18.91
N GLU A 175 -13.73 -42.26 18.80
CA GLU A 175 -12.85 -42.60 17.67
C GLU A 175 -13.56 -42.64 16.30
N ASP A 176 -14.88 -42.89 16.28
CA ASP A 176 -15.71 -42.92 15.06
C ASP A 176 -16.17 -41.54 14.55
N ASP A 177 -15.90 -40.45 15.30
CA ASP A 177 -16.21 -39.08 14.86
C ASP A 177 -15.24 -38.61 13.77
N SER A 178 -15.68 -37.66 12.93
CA SER A 178 -14.86 -37.05 11.86
C SER A 178 -13.44 -36.71 12.32
N PRO A 179 -12.41 -36.94 11.46
CA PRO A 179 -11.01 -36.78 11.83
C PRO A 179 -10.73 -35.38 12.38
N ILE A 180 -9.83 -35.29 13.37
CA ILE A 180 -9.48 -34.00 13.99
C ILE A 180 -8.81 -33.11 12.92
N PRO A 181 -9.46 -32.01 12.51
CA PRO A 181 -8.90 -31.07 11.55
C PRO A 181 -7.62 -30.41 12.11
N SER A 182 -6.66 -30.02 11.25
CA SER A 182 -5.37 -29.44 11.68
C SER A 182 -5.43 -27.92 11.83
N ALA A 183 -5.17 -27.40 13.03
CA ALA A 183 -5.24 -25.97 13.32
C ALA A 183 -4.00 -25.13 12.95
N SER A 184 -2.83 -25.74 12.66
CA SER A 184 -1.57 -25.00 12.49
C SER A 184 -0.83 -25.29 11.18
N PRO A 185 -0.11 -24.30 10.62
CA PRO A 185 0.94 -24.49 9.64
C PRO A 185 2.21 -25.02 10.32
N ILE A 186 2.87 -25.99 9.70
CA ILE A 186 4.09 -26.64 10.20
C ILE A 186 5.27 -25.64 10.21
N ASP A 187 5.98 -25.55 11.33
CA ASP A 187 7.17 -24.71 11.53
C ASP A 187 8.42 -25.24 10.77
N SER A 188 9.19 -24.29 10.22
CA SER A 188 10.46 -24.37 9.45
C SER A 188 10.39 -24.77 7.96
N PRO A 189 11.02 -23.97 7.08
CA PRO A 189 10.42 -23.61 5.80
C PRO A 189 10.62 -24.71 4.77
N ARG A 190 9.52 -25.35 4.40
CA ARG A 190 9.34 -25.73 3.01
C ARG A 190 8.49 -24.63 2.41
N GLY A 191 9.08 -23.79 1.55
CA GLY A 191 8.30 -22.85 0.75
C GLY A 191 7.13 -23.61 0.09
N PRO A 192 5.96 -22.97 -0.04
CA PRO A 192 4.74 -23.64 -0.47
C PRO A 192 5.00 -24.37 -1.78
N SER A 193 4.63 -25.64 -1.86
CA SER A 193 4.76 -26.38 -3.11
C SER A 193 3.81 -25.82 -4.16
N ALA A 194 4.12 -26.02 -5.43
CA ALA A 194 3.24 -25.63 -6.52
C ALA A 194 1.80 -26.20 -6.40
N ALA A 195 1.59 -27.29 -5.66
CA ALA A 195 0.26 -27.85 -5.39
C ALA A 195 -0.49 -27.13 -4.24
N GLU A 196 0.24 -26.60 -3.26
CA GLU A 196 -0.36 -25.93 -2.09
C GLU A 196 -0.85 -24.53 -2.45
N SER A 197 -0.06 -23.74 -3.17
CA SER A 197 -0.53 -22.41 -3.58
C SER A 197 -1.55 -22.45 -4.72
N THR A 198 -1.67 -23.54 -5.51
CA THR A 198 -2.79 -23.71 -6.47
C THR A 198 -4.08 -24.00 -5.72
N ALA A 199 -4.03 -24.81 -4.66
CA ALA A 199 -5.19 -25.06 -3.81
C ALA A 199 -5.66 -23.78 -3.07
N ALA A 200 -4.73 -22.92 -2.63
CA ALA A 200 -5.05 -21.63 -2.02
C ALA A 200 -5.73 -20.68 -3.02
N MET A 201 -5.15 -20.49 -4.21
CA MET A 201 -5.74 -19.68 -5.28
C MET A 201 -7.12 -20.19 -5.72
N ALA A 202 -7.31 -21.50 -5.81
CA ALA A 202 -8.60 -22.09 -6.19
C ALA A 202 -9.70 -21.83 -5.14
N LYS A 203 -9.36 -21.88 -3.85
CA LYS A 203 -10.29 -21.57 -2.77
C LYS A 203 -10.73 -20.11 -2.78
N ASP A 204 -9.81 -19.19 -3.05
CA ASP A 204 -10.12 -17.76 -3.14
C ASP A 204 -11.07 -17.44 -4.31
N VAL A 205 -10.86 -18.08 -5.46
CA VAL A 205 -11.74 -17.95 -6.62
C VAL A 205 -13.13 -18.53 -6.35
N GLU A 206 -13.22 -19.70 -5.70
CA GLU A 206 -14.51 -20.27 -5.30
C GLU A 206 -15.26 -19.39 -4.29
N TYR A 207 -14.55 -18.78 -3.35
CA TYR A 207 -15.12 -17.86 -2.36
C TYR A 207 -15.67 -16.59 -3.04
N ALA A 208 -14.93 -15.97 -3.94
CA ALA A 208 -15.36 -14.80 -4.70
C ALA A 208 -16.57 -15.11 -5.62
N THR A 209 -16.63 -16.31 -6.17
CA THR A 209 -17.76 -16.78 -6.99
C THR A 209 -19.03 -16.98 -6.13
N LYS A 210 -18.91 -17.56 -4.93
CA LYS A 210 -20.03 -17.78 -4.00
C LYS A 210 -20.61 -16.48 -3.44
N LYS A 211 -19.80 -15.42 -3.30
CA LYS A 211 -20.26 -14.08 -2.92
C LYS A 211 -20.87 -13.26 -4.06
N GLY A 212 -20.95 -13.80 -5.28
CA GLY A 212 -21.56 -13.11 -6.43
C GLY A 212 -20.73 -11.95 -7.00
N ILE A 213 -19.45 -11.87 -6.64
CA ILE A 213 -18.50 -10.86 -7.13
C ILE A 213 -18.10 -11.15 -8.60
N ILE A 214 -18.22 -12.40 -9.04
CA ILE A 214 -17.84 -12.89 -10.37
C ILE A 214 -19.10 -13.36 -11.11
N LYS A 215 -19.33 -12.86 -12.33
CA LYS A 215 -20.38 -13.38 -13.24
C LYS A 215 -19.73 -14.26 -14.31
N PRO A 216 -20.33 -15.41 -14.68
CA PRO A 216 -19.82 -16.22 -15.78
C PRO A 216 -19.98 -15.45 -17.11
N ALA A 217 -18.89 -15.32 -17.86
CA ALA A 217 -18.84 -14.58 -19.13
C ALA A 217 -18.90 -15.53 -20.35
N GLU A 218 -19.52 -15.05 -21.44
CA GLU A 218 -19.69 -15.78 -22.70
C GLU A 218 -18.50 -15.62 -23.68
N GLU A 219 -17.56 -14.70 -23.43
CA GLU A 219 -16.35 -14.47 -24.25
C GLU A 219 -15.09 -14.31 -23.37
N VAL A 220 -14.05 -15.11 -23.67
CA VAL A 220 -12.78 -15.18 -22.90
C VAL A 220 -11.72 -14.28 -23.55
N THR A 221 -10.89 -13.61 -22.74
CA THR A 221 -9.77 -12.80 -23.22
C THR A 221 -8.78 -13.65 -24.02
N ALA A 222 -8.60 -13.33 -25.31
CA ALA A 222 -7.67 -14.05 -26.19
C ALA A 222 -6.23 -13.54 -26.01
N ALA A 223 -5.27 -14.48 -25.96
CA ALA A 223 -3.86 -14.15 -25.88
C ALA A 223 -3.34 -13.43 -27.15
N PRO A 224 -2.56 -12.34 -27.02
CA PRO A 224 -1.93 -11.67 -28.16
C PRO A 224 -0.89 -12.57 -28.86
N PRO A 225 -0.60 -12.33 -30.15
CA PRO A 225 0.46 -13.04 -30.86
C PRO A 225 1.85 -12.66 -30.34
N ALA A 226 2.76 -13.62 -30.29
CA ALA A 226 4.14 -13.38 -29.87
C ALA A 226 4.92 -12.54 -30.91
N ARG A 227 5.76 -11.61 -30.43
CA ARG A 227 6.70 -10.86 -31.27
C ARG A 227 7.88 -11.74 -31.67
N SER A 228 8.48 -11.45 -32.83
CA SER A 228 9.69 -12.12 -33.29
C SER A 228 10.86 -11.94 -32.32
N VAL A 229 11.53 -13.04 -32.00
CA VAL A 229 12.63 -13.11 -31.04
C VAL A 229 13.89 -12.43 -31.60
N PRO A 230 14.46 -11.40 -30.94
CA PRO A 230 15.75 -10.85 -31.32
C PRO A 230 16.91 -11.80 -30.96
N GLU A 231 18.06 -11.69 -31.64
CA GLU A 231 19.25 -12.47 -31.27
C GLU A 231 19.78 -12.07 -29.89
N ALA A 232 19.72 -13.02 -28.94
CA ALA A 232 20.27 -12.85 -27.61
C ALA A 232 21.81 -12.86 -27.62
N ARG A 233 22.43 -11.90 -26.94
CA ARG A 233 23.88 -11.86 -26.69
C ARG A 233 24.25 -12.61 -25.42
N GLU A 234 23.48 -12.40 -24.36
CA GLU A 234 23.68 -12.96 -23.03
C GLU A 234 22.33 -13.36 -22.43
N ILE A 235 22.29 -14.44 -21.67
CA ILE A 235 21.09 -14.90 -20.96
C ILE A 235 21.30 -14.59 -19.49
N LEU A 236 20.40 -13.78 -18.91
CA LEU A 236 20.46 -13.36 -17.52
C LEU A 236 19.66 -14.30 -16.60
N ALA A 237 18.52 -14.79 -17.07
CA ALA A 237 17.73 -15.82 -16.38
C ALA A 237 17.04 -16.73 -17.38
N LYS A 238 16.87 -18.01 -17.02
CA LYS A 238 16.14 -18.99 -17.82
C LYS A 238 15.54 -20.06 -16.91
N GLU A 239 14.24 -19.99 -16.70
CA GLU A 239 13.55 -20.86 -15.73
C GLU A 239 12.24 -21.42 -16.30
N ARG A 240 11.78 -22.53 -15.73
CA ARG A 240 10.51 -23.19 -16.08
C ARG A 240 9.38 -22.71 -15.17
N ALA A 241 8.20 -22.51 -15.74
CA ALA A 241 7.03 -22.00 -15.04
C ALA A 241 5.72 -22.43 -15.74
N GLU A 242 4.59 -22.20 -15.07
CA GLU A 242 3.26 -22.22 -15.66
C GLU A 242 2.86 -20.81 -16.09
N LEU A 243 2.12 -20.69 -17.20
CA LEU A 243 1.67 -19.41 -17.75
C LEU A 243 0.16 -19.23 -17.58
N HIS A 244 -0.24 -18.13 -16.98
CA HIS A 244 -1.63 -17.73 -16.81
C HIS A 244 -1.86 -16.33 -17.39
N LEU A 245 -3.06 -16.09 -17.92
CA LEU A 245 -3.50 -14.80 -18.48
C LEU A 245 -4.66 -14.26 -17.64
N PHE A 246 -4.60 -12.98 -17.27
CA PHE A 246 -5.72 -12.31 -16.61
C PHE A 246 -6.87 -12.11 -17.58
N ASP A 247 -8.05 -12.61 -17.19
CA ASP A 247 -9.28 -12.38 -17.93
C ASP A 247 -10.06 -11.21 -17.32
N PHE A 248 -10.30 -10.17 -18.14
CA PHE A 248 -10.99 -8.96 -17.70
C PHE A 248 -12.46 -9.19 -17.35
N ALA A 249 -13.08 -10.26 -17.87
CA ALA A 249 -14.48 -10.55 -17.64
C ALA A 249 -14.70 -11.30 -16.32
N SER A 250 -13.87 -12.32 -16.03
CA SER A 250 -13.90 -13.05 -14.77
C SER A 250 -13.18 -12.34 -13.62
N GLY A 251 -12.22 -11.46 -13.94
CA GLY A 251 -11.34 -10.82 -12.96
C GLY A 251 -10.32 -11.79 -12.35
N THR A 252 -10.00 -12.89 -13.03
CA THR A 252 -9.10 -13.94 -12.52
C THR A 252 -8.05 -14.35 -13.55
N PHE A 253 -6.95 -14.95 -13.07
CA PHE A 253 -5.92 -15.53 -13.94
C PHE A 253 -6.32 -16.94 -14.40
N ILE A 254 -6.32 -17.15 -15.72
CA ILE A 254 -6.69 -18.41 -16.37
C ILE A 254 -5.44 -19.08 -16.95
N LEU A 255 -5.20 -20.34 -16.61
CA LEU A 255 -4.09 -21.14 -17.12
C LEU A 255 -4.13 -21.24 -18.65
N GLN A 256 -3.00 -20.92 -19.29
CA GLN A 256 -2.81 -20.98 -20.74
C GLN A 256 -1.89 -22.14 -21.14
N ASP A 257 -0.81 -22.36 -20.38
CA ASP A 257 0.16 -23.44 -20.61
C ASP A 257 0.81 -23.86 -19.30
N SER A 258 0.87 -25.16 -19.04
CA SER A 258 1.41 -25.73 -17.80
C SER A 258 2.93 -25.91 -17.81
N ASP A 259 3.60 -25.78 -18.96
CA ASP A 259 5.07 -25.91 -19.03
C ASP A 259 5.65 -24.92 -20.06
N VAL A 260 6.04 -23.75 -19.58
CA VAL A 260 6.74 -22.72 -20.35
C VAL A 260 8.15 -22.50 -19.83
N VAL A 261 9.02 -22.02 -20.72
CA VAL A 261 10.36 -21.53 -20.38
C VAL A 261 10.36 -20.01 -20.51
N ALA A 262 10.53 -19.33 -19.39
CA ALA A 262 10.72 -17.88 -19.32
C ALA A 262 12.21 -17.56 -19.38
N THR A 263 12.63 -16.75 -20.36
CA THR A 263 14.02 -16.38 -20.60
C THR A 263 14.16 -14.86 -20.60
N VAL A 264 15.07 -14.33 -19.79
CA VAL A 264 15.50 -12.93 -19.80
C VAL A 264 16.87 -12.86 -20.44
N SER A 265 17.02 -12.01 -21.46
CA SER A 265 18.23 -11.91 -22.26
C SER A 265 18.63 -10.47 -22.60
N GLU A 266 19.92 -10.23 -22.80
CA GLU A 266 20.43 -8.98 -23.38
C GLU A 266 20.44 -9.08 -24.91
N ILE A 267 19.88 -8.07 -25.58
CA ILE A 267 19.89 -7.97 -27.06
C ILE A 267 20.88 -6.88 -27.56
N GLY A 268 21.47 -6.12 -26.64
CA GLY A 268 22.50 -5.10 -26.87
C GLY A 268 21.96 -3.67 -26.80
N ASN A 269 22.84 -2.67 -26.82
CA ASN A 269 22.48 -1.25 -26.71
C ASN A 269 21.59 -0.92 -25.49
N TRP A 270 21.85 -1.55 -24.33
CA TRP A 270 21.05 -1.43 -23.11
C TRP A 270 19.59 -1.90 -23.25
N GLN A 271 19.32 -2.72 -24.25
CA GLN A 271 18.02 -3.36 -24.43
C GLN A 271 18.07 -4.80 -23.96
N TYR A 272 17.02 -5.20 -23.25
CA TYR A 272 16.83 -6.52 -22.69
C TYR A 272 15.45 -7.03 -23.07
N TRP A 273 15.30 -8.35 -23.10
CA TRP A 273 14.15 -9.02 -23.67
C TRP A 273 13.68 -10.16 -22.77
N LEU A 274 12.38 -10.16 -22.47
CA LEU A 274 11.67 -11.25 -21.81
C LEU A 274 10.93 -12.06 -22.88
N GLN A 275 11.24 -13.35 -22.95
CA GLN A 275 10.61 -14.31 -23.86
C GLN A 275 9.97 -15.45 -23.06
N ILE A 276 8.74 -15.82 -23.42
CA ILE A 276 8.05 -16.99 -22.87
C ILE A 276 7.75 -17.96 -24.00
N THR A 277 8.34 -19.15 -23.92
CA THR A 277 8.24 -20.18 -24.94
C THR A 277 7.56 -21.41 -24.35
N GLY A 278 6.45 -21.84 -24.96
CA GLY A 278 5.79 -23.10 -24.63
C GLY A 278 6.35 -24.27 -25.44
N THR A 279 5.76 -25.45 -25.26
CA THR A 279 6.17 -26.66 -26.00
C THR A 279 5.74 -26.65 -27.47
N GLU A 280 4.58 -26.05 -27.78
CA GLU A 280 4.01 -26.04 -29.13
C GLU A 280 4.18 -24.70 -29.88
N LYS A 281 4.32 -23.58 -29.16
CA LYS A 281 4.39 -22.24 -29.73
C LYS A 281 5.13 -21.25 -28.82
N GLU A 282 5.52 -20.13 -29.40
CA GLU A 282 5.95 -18.95 -28.64
C GLU A 282 4.71 -18.20 -28.13
N TRP A 283 4.68 -17.89 -26.84
CA TRP A 283 3.56 -17.21 -26.20
C TRP A 283 3.72 -15.70 -26.18
N LEU A 284 4.92 -15.23 -25.83
CA LEU A 284 5.19 -13.83 -25.56
C LEU A 284 6.65 -13.50 -25.86
N GLY A 285 6.88 -12.31 -26.40
CA GLY A 285 8.18 -11.66 -26.41
C GLY A 285 8.01 -10.15 -26.21
N GLN A 286 8.70 -9.57 -25.23
CA GLN A 286 8.68 -8.13 -25.01
C GLN A 286 9.99 -7.58 -24.46
N SER A 287 10.21 -6.28 -24.67
CA SER A 287 11.31 -5.55 -24.05
C SER A 287 11.11 -5.47 -22.54
N VAL A 288 12.20 -5.65 -21.79
CA VAL A 288 12.22 -5.40 -20.35
C VAL A 288 12.42 -3.90 -20.15
N VAL A 289 11.34 -3.21 -19.78
CA VAL A 289 11.29 -1.76 -19.52
C VAL A 289 10.47 -1.48 -18.27
N GLY A 290 10.57 -0.28 -17.70
CA GLY A 290 9.86 0.09 -16.46
C GLY A 290 8.34 -0.17 -16.48
N ASP A 291 7.70 -0.10 -17.65
CA ASP A 291 6.26 -0.34 -17.81
C ASP A 291 5.85 -1.80 -17.61
N ILE A 292 6.79 -2.75 -17.53
CA ILE A 292 6.50 -4.18 -17.28
C ILE A 292 5.76 -4.41 -15.94
N ASN A 293 5.88 -3.45 -15.00
CA ASN A 293 5.26 -3.46 -13.68
C ASN A 293 5.38 -4.82 -12.94
N PRO A 294 6.61 -5.22 -12.58
CA PRO A 294 6.86 -6.54 -12.02
C PRO A 294 6.34 -6.64 -10.58
N VAL A 295 5.54 -7.67 -10.30
CA VAL A 295 5.06 -8.00 -8.94
C VAL A 295 5.33 -9.47 -8.65
N PHE A 296 6.16 -9.74 -7.65
CA PHE A 296 6.46 -11.08 -7.16
C PHE A 296 5.66 -11.36 -5.90
N ASN A 297 5.17 -12.59 -5.76
CA ASN A 297 4.54 -13.09 -4.56
C ASN A 297 5.08 -14.50 -4.28
N PHE A 298 5.96 -14.57 -3.28
CA PHE A 298 6.64 -15.79 -2.88
C PHE A 298 5.74 -16.79 -2.15
N GLU A 299 4.62 -16.34 -1.58
CA GLU A 299 3.61 -17.24 -1.00
C GLU A 299 2.91 -18.07 -2.09
N TYR A 300 2.59 -17.43 -3.22
CA TYR A 300 1.99 -18.11 -4.36
C TYR A 300 3.01 -18.60 -5.40
N LEU A 301 4.30 -18.37 -5.17
CA LEU A 301 5.40 -18.61 -6.10
C LEU A 301 5.13 -18.02 -7.48
N SER A 302 4.68 -16.77 -7.53
CA SER A 302 4.11 -16.18 -8.73
C SER A 302 4.67 -14.81 -9.05
N PHE A 303 4.93 -14.60 -10.33
CA PHE A 303 5.37 -13.34 -10.92
C PHE A 303 4.30 -12.81 -11.87
N ILE A 304 3.72 -11.66 -11.53
CA ILE A 304 2.72 -10.97 -12.33
C ILE A 304 3.37 -9.78 -13.04
N PHE A 305 3.06 -9.61 -14.32
CA PHE A 305 3.58 -8.52 -15.13
C PHE A 305 2.63 -8.13 -16.25
N ASN A 306 2.84 -6.94 -16.81
CA ASN A 306 2.08 -6.44 -17.95
C ASN A 306 2.82 -6.62 -19.27
N HIS A 307 2.05 -6.95 -20.31
CA HIS A 307 2.47 -7.01 -21.71
C HIS A 307 1.68 -6.01 -22.55
N TYR A 308 2.37 -5.32 -23.46
CA TYR A 308 1.77 -4.32 -24.35
C TYR A 308 1.87 -4.76 -25.81
N ALA A 309 0.71 -5.03 -26.41
CA ALA A 309 0.60 -5.36 -27.82
C ALA A 309 0.77 -4.12 -28.72
N ASP A 310 1.01 -4.33 -30.02
CA ASP A 310 1.29 -3.26 -30.99
C ASP A 310 0.10 -2.30 -31.21
N ASP A 311 -1.11 -2.75 -30.86
CA ASP A 311 -2.33 -1.95 -30.88
C ASP A 311 -2.50 -1.07 -29.62
N GLY A 312 -1.54 -1.12 -28.68
CA GLY A 312 -1.58 -0.39 -27.42
C GLY A 312 -2.37 -1.09 -26.31
N SER A 313 -2.92 -2.28 -26.57
CA SER A 313 -3.64 -3.07 -25.57
C SER A 313 -2.68 -3.64 -24.51
N ALA A 314 -3.07 -3.54 -23.25
CA ALA A 314 -2.32 -4.08 -22.11
C ALA A 314 -2.96 -5.40 -21.64
N TYR A 315 -2.12 -6.37 -21.30
CA TYR A 315 -2.51 -7.68 -20.79
C TYR A 315 -1.70 -8.01 -19.55
N SER A 316 -2.34 -8.47 -18.48
CA SER A 316 -1.63 -8.97 -17.29
C SER A 316 -1.41 -10.47 -17.38
N TRP A 317 -0.17 -10.89 -17.26
CA TRP A 317 0.25 -12.29 -17.26
C TRP A 317 0.80 -12.68 -15.90
N LEU A 318 0.67 -13.95 -15.56
CA LEU A 318 1.24 -14.54 -14.35
C LEU A 318 2.09 -15.75 -14.74
N LEU A 319 3.35 -15.75 -14.30
CA LEU A 319 4.23 -16.91 -14.30
C LEU A 319 4.24 -17.53 -12.91
N ARG A 320 3.97 -18.83 -12.82
CA ARG A 320 4.03 -19.57 -11.56
C ARG A 320 5.22 -20.51 -11.56
N PHE A 321 6.07 -20.41 -10.55
CA PHE A 321 7.28 -21.21 -10.41
C PHE A 321 7.05 -22.43 -9.52
N LYS A 322 7.93 -23.42 -9.67
CA LYS A 322 7.88 -24.67 -8.91
C LYS A 322 8.31 -24.55 -7.44
N ASP A 323 9.23 -23.63 -7.17
CA ASP A 323 9.89 -23.43 -5.88
C ASP A 323 10.48 -22.02 -5.78
N GLN A 324 10.59 -21.51 -4.55
CA GLN A 324 11.11 -20.17 -4.25
C GLN A 324 12.52 -19.92 -4.82
N PRO A 325 13.51 -20.85 -4.71
CA PRO A 325 14.83 -20.62 -5.29
C PRO A 325 14.82 -20.38 -6.81
N THR A 326 13.84 -20.96 -7.52
CA THR A 326 13.67 -20.75 -8.96
C THR A 326 13.06 -19.39 -9.28
N GLU A 327 12.10 -18.95 -8.47
CA GLU A 327 11.55 -17.60 -8.55
C GLU A 327 12.63 -16.54 -8.26
N GLU A 328 13.44 -16.72 -7.21
CA GLU A 328 14.52 -15.80 -6.82
C GLU A 328 15.55 -15.63 -7.95
N ARG A 329 16.02 -16.73 -8.56
CA ARG A 329 16.95 -16.65 -9.71
C ARG A 329 16.33 -15.92 -10.90
N PHE A 330 15.03 -16.11 -11.14
CA PHE A 330 14.33 -15.40 -12.20
C PHE A 330 14.18 -13.91 -11.88
N GLN A 331 13.83 -13.58 -10.63
CA GLN A 331 13.72 -12.21 -10.12
C GLN A 331 15.06 -11.48 -10.26
N GLU A 332 16.17 -12.07 -9.80
CA GLU A 332 17.52 -11.49 -9.91
C GLU A 332 17.85 -11.12 -11.36
N GLY A 333 17.67 -12.04 -12.30
CA GLY A 333 17.96 -11.78 -13.71
C GLY A 333 17.05 -10.73 -14.35
N LEU A 334 15.76 -10.69 -13.98
CA LEU A 334 14.82 -9.66 -14.45
C LEU A 334 15.15 -8.29 -13.86
N MET A 335 15.46 -8.23 -12.57
CA MET A 335 15.79 -6.97 -11.88
C MET A 335 17.13 -6.41 -12.36
N GLN A 336 18.12 -7.27 -12.58
CA GLN A 336 19.37 -6.88 -13.22
C GLN A 336 19.10 -6.25 -14.60
N ALA A 337 18.29 -6.90 -15.43
CA ALA A 337 17.93 -6.38 -16.75
C ALA A 337 17.25 -5.01 -16.68
N LEU A 338 16.27 -4.84 -15.78
CA LEU A 338 15.59 -3.56 -15.55
C LEU A 338 16.56 -2.48 -15.09
N TRP A 339 17.42 -2.78 -14.13
CA TRP A 339 18.36 -1.81 -13.59
C TRP A 339 19.40 -1.38 -14.63
N GLU A 340 19.99 -2.33 -15.37
CA GLU A 340 20.97 -2.01 -16.42
C GLU A 340 20.32 -1.21 -17.56
N GLN A 341 19.07 -1.51 -17.93
CA GLN A 341 18.29 -0.77 -18.92
C GLN A 341 18.05 0.69 -18.50
N LEU A 342 17.70 0.92 -17.24
CA LEU A 342 17.35 2.24 -16.71
C LEU A 342 18.58 3.12 -16.44
N ASN A 343 19.67 2.52 -15.98
CA ASN A 343 20.87 3.25 -15.57
C ASN A 343 21.94 3.35 -16.67
N GLU A 344 21.80 2.59 -17.77
CA GLU A 344 22.78 2.49 -18.86
C GLU A 344 24.21 2.19 -18.35
N ILE A 345 24.29 1.39 -17.29
CA ILE A 345 25.53 0.97 -16.65
C ILE A 345 25.46 -0.54 -16.47
N LYS A 346 26.54 -1.25 -16.80
CA LYS A 346 26.63 -2.68 -16.54
C LYS A 346 26.68 -2.94 -15.04
N TRP A 347 25.88 -3.88 -14.59
CA TRP A 347 25.72 -4.30 -13.20
C TRP A 347 27.07 -4.54 -12.54
N GLU A 348 27.99 -5.25 -13.21
CA GLU A 348 29.35 -5.52 -12.72
C GLU A 348 30.19 -4.29 -12.41
N LYS A 349 29.92 -3.15 -13.06
CA LYS A 349 30.64 -1.89 -12.84
C LYS A 349 30.13 -1.12 -11.63
N GLN A 350 28.97 -1.50 -11.09
CA GLN A 350 28.43 -0.88 -9.89
C GLN A 350 29.15 -1.40 -8.64
N LYS A 351 29.25 -0.55 -7.62
CA LYS A 351 29.85 -0.94 -6.33
C LYS A 351 29.10 -2.14 -5.75
N ALA A 352 29.82 -3.12 -5.19
CA ALA A 352 29.23 -4.30 -4.56
C ALA A 352 28.12 -3.91 -3.57
N ASP A 353 28.43 -2.99 -2.66
CA ASP A 353 27.51 -2.49 -1.64
C ASP A 353 26.22 -1.87 -2.20
N ASP A 354 26.28 -1.23 -3.36
CA ASP A 354 25.09 -0.64 -3.99
C ASP A 354 24.31 -1.70 -4.78
N ARG A 355 24.97 -2.76 -5.27
CA ARG A 355 24.29 -3.92 -5.90
C ARG A 355 23.51 -4.72 -4.87
N ASP A 356 24.15 -5.05 -3.75
CA ASP A 356 23.53 -5.81 -2.65
C ASP A 356 22.30 -5.05 -2.15
N TYR A 357 22.45 -3.74 -1.89
CA TYR A 357 21.32 -2.89 -1.49
C TYR A 357 20.16 -2.87 -2.51
N VAL A 358 20.46 -2.84 -3.80
CA VAL A 358 19.42 -2.84 -4.85
C VAL A 358 18.71 -4.19 -4.89
N LEU A 359 19.43 -5.32 -4.78
CA LEU A 359 18.83 -6.66 -4.74
C LEU A 359 17.97 -6.86 -3.48
N ASP A 360 18.50 -6.49 -2.32
CA ASP A 360 17.81 -6.60 -1.04
C ASP A 360 16.54 -5.73 -1.03
N ALA A 361 16.63 -4.50 -1.56
CA ALA A 361 15.46 -3.65 -1.72
C ALA A 361 14.43 -4.34 -2.63
N PHE A 362 14.81 -4.96 -3.74
CA PHE A 362 13.85 -5.68 -4.59
C PHE A 362 13.17 -6.88 -3.93
N GLN A 363 13.80 -7.52 -2.94
CA GLN A 363 13.17 -8.57 -2.16
C GLN A 363 12.15 -8.02 -1.15
N ASP A 364 12.49 -6.95 -0.43
CA ASP A 364 11.60 -6.31 0.57
C ASP A 364 10.49 -5.42 -0.05
N LEU A 365 10.63 -5.04 -1.34
CA LEU A 365 9.57 -4.36 -2.10
C LEU A 365 8.40 -5.31 -2.45
N THR A 366 8.45 -6.60 -2.08
CA THR A 366 7.34 -7.57 -2.23
C THR A 366 6.40 -7.48 -1.03
N MET A 367 5.10 -7.33 -1.28
CA MET A 367 4.13 -7.26 -0.18
C MET A 367 4.04 -8.62 0.50
N GLU A 368 4.54 -8.72 1.74
CA GLU A 368 4.22 -9.83 2.64
C GLU A 368 2.76 -9.67 3.08
N ASP A 369 1.94 -10.70 2.81
CA ASP A 369 0.51 -10.71 3.16
C ASP A 369 0.36 -10.78 4.70
N ALA A 370 0.01 -9.67 5.34
CA ALA A 370 -0.32 -9.63 6.78
C ALA A 370 -1.83 -9.85 7.01
N GLU A 371 -2.19 -10.77 7.92
CA GLU A 371 -3.59 -11.14 8.21
C GLU A 371 -4.46 -9.95 8.68
N PRO A 372 -5.67 -9.74 8.11
CA PRO A 372 -6.55 -8.64 8.47
C PRO A 372 -7.01 -8.72 9.94
N GLU A 373 -6.68 -7.71 10.74
CA GLU A 373 -7.17 -7.55 12.11
C GLU A 373 -8.63 -7.08 12.09
N LYS A 374 -9.38 -7.51 13.12
CA LYS A 374 -10.84 -7.36 13.27
C LYS A 374 -11.35 -5.91 13.31
N GLU A 375 -10.49 -4.91 13.51
CA GLU A 375 -10.87 -3.48 13.55
C GLU A 375 -11.45 -2.97 12.21
N GLU A 376 -11.14 -3.62 11.09
CA GLU A 376 -11.60 -3.14 9.78
C GLU A 376 -13.09 -3.41 9.48
N ALA A 377 -13.77 -4.35 10.16
CA ALA A 377 -15.20 -4.55 9.93
C ALA A 377 -16.06 -3.43 10.55
N GLU A 378 -15.60 -2.87 11.68
CA GLU A 378 -16.29 -1.76 12.35
C GLU A 378 -16.01 -0.42 11.62
N GLU A 379 -14.78 -0.19 11.15
CA GLU A 379 -14.49 0.99 10.28
C GLU A 379 -15.17 0.87 8.89
N GLN A 380 -15.37 -0.34 8.36
CA GLN A 380 -16.05 -0.55 7.07
C GLN A 380 -17.58 -0.36 7.15
N GLU A 381 -18.22 -0.69 8.27
CA GLU A 381 -19.66 -0.45 8.45
C GLU A 381 -19.98 1.03 8.75
N GLU A 382 -19.08 1.78 9.41
CA GLU A 382 -19.30 3.22 9.67
C GLU A 382 -19.10 4.12 8.43
N GLU A 383 -18.32 3.71 7.42
CA GLU A 383 -18.12 4.49 6.19
C GLU A 383 -19.20 4.26 5.11
N GLU A 384 -20.05 3.23 5.23
CA GLU A 384 -21.08 2.87 4.22
C GLU A 384 -22.48 3.50 4.44
N GLU A 385 -22.67 4.39 5.43
CA GLU A 385 -23.93 5.14 5.59
C GLU A 385 -23.95 6.50 4.84
N ASP A 386 -24.71 6.50 3.75
CA ASP A 386 -25.51 7.59 3.15
C ASP A 386 -24.92 8.74 2.28
N GLU A 387 -25.74 9.00 1.25
CA GLU A 387 -25.87 10.09 0.26
C GLU A 387 -24.68 10.43 -0.66
N GLU A 388 -24.89 10.13 -1.96
CA GLU A 388 -24.14 10.68 -3.09
C GLU A 388 -24.31 12.21 -3.12
N ASP A 389 -23.48 12.94 -2.39
CA ASP A 389 -23.31 14.38 -2.60
C ASP A 389 -22.51 14.55 -3.90
N GLU A 390 -23.24 14.77 -5.00
CA GLU A 390 -22.68 15.25 -6.27
C GLU A 390 -22.06 16.62 -6.01
N GLY A 391 -20.77 16.63 -5.60
CA GLY A 391 -20.02 17.86 -5.34
C GLY A 391 -20.28 18.89 -6.44
N GLN A 392 -20.74 20.08 -6.04
CA GLN A 392 -21.12 21.14 -6.96
C GLN A 392 -19.94 21.50 -7.86
N ARG A 393 -20.16 21.35 -9.17
CA ARG A 393 -19.24 21.80 -10.23
C ARG A 393 -19.06 23.31 -10.14
N SER A 394 -17.83 23.78 -10.24
CA SER A 394 -17.60 25.22 -10.48
C SER A 394 -18.30 25.61 -11.79
N GLU A 395 -19.04 26.73 -11.79
CA GLU A 395 -19.69 27.21 -13.01
C GLU A 395 -18.63 27.52 -14.07
N HIS A 396 -18.99 27.15 -15.31
CA HIS A 396 -18.17 27.23 -16.50
C HIS A 396 -17.45 28.58 -16.62
N TYR A 397 -16.21 28.57 -17.10
CA TYR A 397 -15.32 29.73 -17.27
C TYR A 397 -15.81 30.86 -18.20
N ASP A 398 -17.08 30.90 -18.63
CA ASP A 398 -17.45 31.50 -19.92
C ASP A 398 -18.63 32.49 -19.93
N THR A 399 -19.09 33.06 -18.80
CA THR A 399 -20.33 33.89 -18.86
C THR A 399 -20.28 35.39 -18.56
N ASP A 400 -19.18 36.03 -18.15
CA ASP A 400 -19.24 37.48 -17.84
C ASP A 400 -18.07 38.38 -18.34
N GLU A 401 -17.17 37.90 -19.20
CA GLU A 401 -16.11 38.76 -19.79
C GLU A 401 -16.48 39.28 -21.20
N GLU A 402 -17.45 40.20 -21.31
CA GLU A 402 -17.73 40.91 -22.58
C GLU A 402 -17.32 42.40 -22.63
N GLU A 403 -16.77 43.02 -21.58
CA GLU A 403 -16.51 44.48 -21.63
C GLU A 403 -15.05 44.96 -21.75
N ASP A 404 -14.02 44.11 -21.86
CA ASP A 404 -12.66 44.63 -22.13
C ASP A 404 -11.69 43.79 -22.99
N ASP A 405 -12.12 42.67 -23.59
CA ASP A 405 -11.26 41.84 -24.45
C ASP A 405 -11.57 42.03 -25.95
N VAL A 406 -11.40 43.25 -26.45
CA VAL A 406 -11.21 43.48 -27.89
C VAL A 406 -9.79 43.10 -28.29
N LEU A 407 -9.52 41.79 -28.41
CA LEU A 407 -8.70 41.19 -29.48
C LEU A 407 -8.59 39.66 -29.32
N THR A 408 -9.16 38.97 -30.31
CA THR A 408 -8.87 37.60 -30.79
C THR A 408 -9.71 36.44 -30.23
N GLY A 409 -10.73 36.07 -30.99
CA GLY A 409 -11.39 34.76 -30.95
C GLY A 409 -10.45 33.62 -31.38
N LEU A 410 -9.55 33.23 -30.48
CA LEU A 410 -8.94 31.91 -30.46
C LEU A 410 -9.63 31.14 -29.33
N ARG A 411 -10.15 29.95 -29.63
CA ARG A 411 -10.51 28.98 -28.59
C ARG A 411 -9.29 28.85 -27.66
N ASP A 412 -9.47 29.05 -26.37
CA ASP A 412 -8.37 28.97 -25.39
C ASP A 412 -7.90 27.50 -25.31
N GLU A 413 -6.86 27.15 -26.09
CA GLU A 413 -6.26 25.80 -26.13
C GLU A 413 -5.46 25.45 -24.87
N ASN A 414 -5.29 26.39 -23.94
CA ASN A 414 -4.53 26.14 -22.72
C ASN A 414 -5.33 25.24 -21.77
N VAL A 415 -4.62 24.36 -21.05
CA VAL A 415 -5.21 23.53 -19.99
C VAL A 415 -4.59 23.88 -18.64
N ASN A 416 -5.27 23.50 -17.56
CA ASN A 416 -4.72 23.63 -16.21
C ASN A 416 -3.41 22.84 -16.09
N SER A 417 -2.40 23.40 -15.44
CA SER A 417 -1.04 22.83 -15.41
C SER A 417 -0.39 22.79 -14.03
N GLN A 418 -0.79 23.65 -13.09
CA GLN A 418 -0.28 23.67 -11.71
C GLN A 418 -1.41 24.01 -10.75
N LEU A 419 -1.33 23.46 -9.53
CA LEU A 419 -2.23 23.74 -8.42
C LEU A 419 -1.40 24.12 -7.19
N ALA A 420 -1.68 25.29 -6.61
CA ALA A 420 -1.14 25.71 -5.33
C ALA A 420 -2.27 25.90 -4.32
N VAL A 421 -2.14 25.30 -3.15
CA VAL A 421 -3.11 25.39 -2.05
C VAL A 421 -2.56 26.32 -0.99
N GLY A 422 -3.30 27.37 -0.66
CA GLY A 422 -2.96 28.31 0.40
C GLY A 422 -3.24 27.71 1.77
N TYR A 423 -2.43 28.12 2.75
CA TYR A 423 -2.50 27.62 4.12
C TYR A 423 -3.24 28.59 5.04
N LYS A 424 -3.25 29.90 4.71
CA LYS A 424 -3.77 30.94 5.59
C LYS A 424 -5.12 31.49 5.15
N HIS A 425 -5.31 31.69 3.84
CA HIS A 425 -6.47 32.43 3.32
C HIS A 425 -7.56 31.53 2.70
N ASP A 426 -7.54 30.22 2.94
CA ASP A 426 -8.53 29.25 2.41
C ASP A 426 -8.75 29.45 0.89
N ARG A 427 -7.64 29.55 0.14
CA ARG A 427 -7.65 29.78 -1.31
C ARG A 427 -6.79 28.76 -2.04
N SER A 428 -7.18 28.45 -3.26
CA SER A 428 -6.41 27.64 -4.20
C SER A 428 -6.19 28.40 -5.49
N PHE A 429 -5.02 28.24 -6.08
CA PHE A 429 -4.60 28.91 -7.29
C PHE A 429 -4.27 27.87 -8.35
N VAL A 430 -4.86 28.01 -9.53
CA VAL A 430 -4.67 27.08 -10.64
C VAL A 430 -4.10 27.83 -11.84
N VAL A 431 -2.94 27.40 -12.31
CA VAL A 431 -2.28 27.97 -13.48
C VAL A 431 -2.88 27.34 -14.74
N ARG A 432 -3.25 28.18 -15.71
CA ARG A 432 -3.76 27.79 -17.03
C ARG A 432 -3.12 28.68 -18.08
N GLY A 433 -2.12 28.17 -18.80
CA GLY A 433 -1.35 28.99 -19.74
C GLY A 433 -0.73 30.21 -19.05
N SER A 434 -1.07 31.41 -19.49
CA SER A 434 -0.65 32.69 -18.88
C SER A 434 -1.75 33.32 -18.01
N LYS A 435 -2.67 32.53 -17.46
CA LYS A 435 -3.74 32.94 -16.54
C LYS A 435 -3.64 32.15 -15.23
N ILE A 436 -4.10 32.73 -14.12
CA ILE A 436 -4.18 32.05 -12.83
C ILE A 436 -5.59 32.21 -12.26
N GLY A 437 -6.35 31.12 -12.20
CA GLY A 437 -7.66 31.07 -11.54
C GLY A 437 -7.50 31.02 -10.02
N VAL A 438 -8.28 31.82 -9.30
CA VAL A 438 -8.29 31.89 -7.83
C VAL A 438 -9.62 31.35 -7.32
N PHE A 439 -9.56 30.34 -6.46
CA PHE A 439 -10.72 29.66 -5.89
C PHE A 439 -10.73 29.83 -4.38
N LYS A 440 -11.86 30.24 -3.81
CA LYS A 440 -12.07 30.31 -2.36
C LYS A 440 -12.66 29.00 -1.87
N HIS A 441 -12.23 28.55 -0.69
CA HIS A 441 -12.84 27.41 -0.02
C HIS A 441 -14.03 27.93 0.78
N THR A 442 -15.18 27.30 0.62
CA THR A 442 -16.40 27.66 1.36
C THR A 442 -16.53 26.81 2.62
N PRO A 443 -17.28 27.27 3.64
CA PRO A 443 -17.53 26.48 4.85
C PRO A 443 -18.17 25.11 4.61
N ASN A 444 -18.85 24.94 3.47
CA ASN A 444 -19.51 23.70 3.08
C ASN A 444 -18.58 22.73 2.32
N ASN A 445 -17.25 22.91 2.40
CA ASN A 445 -16.26 22.11 1.67
C ASN A 445 -16.41 22.13 0.13
N ASN A 446 -16.81 23.29 -0.42
CA ASN A 446 -16.87 23.53 -1.86
C ASN A 446 -15.83 24.57 -2.30
N LEU A 447 -15.51 24.60 -3.60
CA LEU A 447 -14.70 25.65 -4.22
C LEU A 447 -15.59 26.64 -4.96
N GLU A 448 -15.41 27.92 -4.67
CA GLU A 448 -16.05 29.01 -5.39
C GLU A 448 -14.99 29.77 -6.20
N PHE A 449 -15.20 29.90 -7.50
CA PHE A 449 -14.34 30.74 -8.33
C PHE A 449 -14.46 32.19 -7.87
N SER A 450 -13.34 32.79 -7.48
CA SER A 450 -13.32 34.16 -6.96
C SER A 450 -12.90 35.19 -8.00
N THR A 451 -11.84 34.90 -8.75
CA THR A 451 -11.29 35.83 -9.75
C THR A 451 -10.27 35.11 -10.62
N ASN A 452 -9.97 35.69 -11.79
CA ASN A 452 -8.90 35.24 -12.66
C ASN A 452 -7.84 36.34 -12.77
N ILE A 453 -6.59 35.98 -12.48
CA ILE A 453 -5.44 36.84 -12.75
C ILE A 453 -5.06 36.64 -14.21
N SER A 454 -5.56 37.53 -15.05
CA SER A 454 -5.30 37.55 -16.47
C SER A 454 -3.90 38.11 -16.78
N LYS A 455 -3.24 37.58 -17.80
CA LYS A 455 -1.98 38.10 -18.38
C LYS A 455 -0.80 38.07 -17.40
N VAL A 456 -0.36 36.87 -17.03
CA VAL A 456 0.91 36.68 -16.32
C VAL A 456 2.07 37.11 -17.22
N GLU A 457 2.57 38.31 -16.99
CA GLU A 457 3.65 38.93 -17.74
C GLU A 457 4.84 39.28 -16.85
N THR A 458 6.04 39.19 -17.40
CA THR A 458 7.24 39.74 -16.77
C THR A 458 7.09 41.25 -16.54
N PRO A 459 7.87 41.88 -15.64
CA PRO A 459 7.88 43.34 -15.48
C PRO A 459 8.16 44.12 -16.78
N GLY A 460 8.77 43.46 -17.78
CA GLY A 460 8.99 44.00 -19.13
C GLY A 460 7.80 43.83 -20.10
N GLY A 461 6.64 43.34 -19.66
CA GLY A 461 5.44 43.15 -20.48
C GLY A 461 5.43 41.90 -21.36
N LYS A 462 6.38 40.98 -21.17
CA LYS A 462 6.41 39.70 -21.89
C LYS A 462 5.55 38.66 -21.17
N LEU A 463 4.51 38.16 -21.84
CA LEU A 463 3.69 37.05 -21.35
C LEU A 463 4.49 35.74 -21.26
N PHE A 464 4.23 34.96 -20.21
CA PHE A 464 4.77 33.60 -20.07
C PHE A 464 3.80 32.68 -19.33
N SER A 465 4.00 31.38 -19.48
CA SER A 465 3.27 30.36 -18.72
C SER A 465 4.17 29.84 -17.60
N PRO A 466 3.82 30.05 -16.31
CA PRO A 466 4.62 29.56 -15.20
C PRO A 466 4.76 28.04 -15.24
N LYS A 467 6.01 27.54 -15.25
CA LYS A 467 6.31 26.10 -15.20
C LYS A 467 6.09 25.53 -13.80
N LYS A 468 6.43 26.32 -12.78
CA LYS A 468 6.28 25.97 -11.36
C LYS A 468 5.91 27.22 -10.58
N VAL A 469 5.05 27.04 -9.59
CA VAL A 469 4.57 28.10 -8.69
C VAL A 469 4.71 27.68 -7.24
N MET A 470 4.91 28.65 -6.34
CA MET A 470 4.91 28.43 -4.90
C MET A 470 4.35 29.67 -4.20
N LEU A 471 3.38 29.47 -3.32
CA LEU A 471 2.91 30.53 -2.43
C LEU A 471 4.00 30.94 -1.45
N HIS A 472 4.01 32.20 -1.07
CA HIS A 472 5.10 32.78 -0.29
C HIS A 472 4.60 33.95 0.57
N ALA A 473 5.30 34.18 1.68
CA ALA A 473 5.01 35.25 2.63
C ALA A 473 3.53 35.29 3.06
N GLU A 474 3.04 34.23 3.70
CA GLU A 474 1.65 34.16 4.23
C GLU A 474 0.57 34.25 3.14
N ASP A 475 0.82 33.60 2.00
CA ASP A 475 -0.04 33.61 0.80
C ASP A 475 -0.29 35.03 0.22
N SER A 476 0.55 36.01 0.54
CA SER A 476 0.49 37.37 -0.06
C SER A 476 1.18 37.44 -1.42
N ASN A 477 2.17 36.56 -1.64
CA ASN A 477 2.98 36.53 -2.84
C ASN A 477 2.99 35.13 -3.46
N MET A 478 3.23 35.08 -4.76
CA MET A 478 3.50 33.84 -5.49
C MET A 478 4.81 33.97 -6.26
N ILE A 479 5.67 32.98 -6.07
CA ILE A 479 6.93 32.86 -6.81
C ILE A 479 6.66 32.04 -8.06
N LEU A 480 7.02 32.57 -9.22
CA LEU A 480 6.79 31.98 -10.54
C LEU A 480 8.13 31.68 -11.23
N GLN A 481 8.24 30.51 -11.84
CA GLN A 481 9.38 30.12 -12.66
C GLN A 481 8.98 30.08 -14.14
N ASP A 482 9.76 30.76 -15.00
CA ASP A 482 9.62 30.68 -16.45
C ASP A 482 10.53 29.57 -17.01
N GLY A 483 9.99 28.68 -17.83
CA GLY A 483 10.77 27.65 -18.50
C GLY A 483 11.78 28.19 -19.51
N ALA A 484 11.54 29.40 -20.06
CA ALA A 484 12.45 30.04 -21.01
C ALA A 484 13.60 30.80 -20.34
N ASN A 485 13.50 31.11 -19.05
CA ASN A 485 14.51 31.85 -18.29
C ASN A 485 14.81 31.15 -16.94
N PRO A 486 15.63 30.09 -16.94
CA PRO A 486 15.91 29.32 -15.72
C PRO A 486 16.73 30.10 -14.69
N ASN A 487 17.35 31.23 -15.05
CA ASN A 487 18.25 31.99 -14.19
C ASN A 487 17.53 33.10 -13.40
N ALA A 488 16.23 33.28 -13.64
CA ALA A 488 15.41 34.25 -12.93
C ALA A 488 14.13 33.61 -12.38
N LEU A 489 13.61 34.21 -11.31
CA LEU A 489 12.30 33.91 -10.75
C LEU A 489 11.49 35.21 -10.69
N TYR A 490 10.17 35.12 -10.73
CA TYR A 490 9.30 36.28 -10.74
C TYR A 490 8.43 36.29 -9.49
N ARG A 491 8.29 37.46 -8.85
CA ARG A 491 7.36 37.63 -7.72
C ARG A 491 6.08 38.26 -8.20
N MET A 492 4.98 37.53 -8.06
CA MET A 492 3.64 38.06 -8.20
C MET A 492 3.09 38.46 -6.83
N ASP A 493 2.53 39.65 -6.77
CA ASP A 493 1.71 40.09 -5.65
C ASP A 493 0.27 39.62 -5.89
N LEU A 494 -0.28 38.87 -4.93
CA LEU A 494 -1.61 38.25 -5.05
C LEU A 494 -2.75 39.21 -4.70
N GLU A 495 -2.48 40.33 -4.03
CA GLU A 495 -3.48 41.37 -3.78
C GLU A 495 -3.72 42.20 -5.05
N TYR A 496 -2.64 42.56 -5.75
CA TYR A 496 -2.73 43.30 -7.02
C TYR A 496 -2.94 42.40 -8.24
N GLY A 497 -2.62 41.11 -8.14
CA GLY A 497 -2.69 40.15 -9.25
C GLY A 497 -1.67 40.46 -10.35
N LYS A 498 -0.47 40.93 -10.00
CA LYS A 498 0.56 41.33 -10.99
C LYS A 498 1.95 40.88 -10.59
N VAL A 499 2.79 40.59 -11.58
CA VAL A 499 4.22 40.39 -11.36
C VAL A 499 4.86 41.76 -11.08
N VAL A 500 5.36 41.92 -9.86
CA VAL A 500 5.90 43.19 -9.36
C VAL A 500 7.42 43.20 -9.31
N ASP A 501 8.07 42.04 -9.38
CA ASP A 501 9.53 41.94 -9.24
C ASP A 501 10.11 40.80 -10.08
N GLU A 502 11.34 40.99 -10.55
CA GLU A 502 12.15 39.99 -11.24
C GLU A 502 13.43 39.73 -10.43
N TRP A 503 13.57 38.49 -9.98
CA TRP A 503 14.68 38.02 -9.18
C TRP A 503 15.67 37.26 -10.03
N LYS A 504 16.71 37.97 -10.48
CA LYS A 504 17.88 37.32 -11.06
C LYS A 504 18.60 36.50 -10.00
N VAL A 505 18.55 35.18 -10.12
CA VAL A 505 19.12 34.26 -9.11
C VAL A 505 20.63 34.21 -9.25
N HIS A 506 21.13 33.85 -10.43
CA HIS A 506 22.56 33.80 -10.74
C HIS A 506 22.80 33.84 -12.26
N ASP A 507 24.01 34.20 -12.70
CA ASP A 507 24.38 34.26 -14.12
C ASP A 507 24.61 32.87 -14.75
N ASP A 508 25.30 31.98 -14.05
CA ASP A 508 25.68 30.66 -14.56
C ASP A 508 24.88 29.48 -13.98
N ILE A 509 24.10 29.72 -12.92
CA ILE A 509 23.42 28.66 -12.16
C ILE A 509 21.91 28.86 -12.33
N GLY A 510 21.32 28.05 -13.21
CA GLY A 510 19.88 28.01 -13.40
C GLY A 510 19.17 27.34 -12.21
N VAL A 511 17.95 27.78 -11.92
CA VAL A 511 17.03 27.13 -11.01
C VAL A 511 16.29 26.05 -11.78
N THR A 512 16.55 24.79 -11.46
CA THR A 512 15.79 23.64 -11.96
C THR A 512 14.46 23.54 -11.22
N THR A 513 14.50 23.66 -9.90
CA THR A 513 13.33 23.59 -9.02
C THR A 513 13.60 24.34 -7.71
N PHE A 514 12.56 24.65 -6.95
CA PHE A 514 12.65 25.36 -5.67
C PHE A 514 11.60 24.84 -4.68
N ALA A 515 11.86 25.05 -3.39
CA ALA A 515 11.04 24.62 -2.28
C ALA A 515 11.09 25.65 -1.14
N PRO A 516 10.11 25.66 -0.23
CA PRO A 516 10.20 26.47 0.97
C PRO A 516 11.37 26.02 1.84
N GLU A 517 11.88 26.91 2.69
CA GLU A 517 13.00 26.60 3.58
C GLU A 517 12.64 25.51 4.61
N GLN A 518 11.39 25.49 5.05
CA GLN A 518 10.76 24.48 5.90
C GLN A 518 9.37 24.14 5.32
N LYS A 519 8.84 22.95 5.63
CA LYS A 519 7.56 22.45 5.06
C LYS A 519 6.40 23.46 5.17
N PHE A 520 6.34 24.23 6.26
CA PHE A 520 5.30 25.20 6.56
C PHE A 520 5.74 26.67 6.46
N SER A 521 6.89 26.97 5.83
CA SER A 521 7.37 28.36 5.74
C SER A 521 6.38 29.31 5.08
N GLN A 522 5.49 28.81 4.20
CA GLN A 522 4.44 29.61 3.56
C GLN A 522 3.46 30.22 4.58
N MET A 523 3.31 29.64 5.78
CA MET A 523 2.48 30.21 6.86
C MET A 523 3.13 31.42 7.55
N THR A 524 4.37 31.73 7.20
CA THR A 524 5.17 32.79 7.82
C THR A 524 5.58 33.83 6.80
N SER A 525 6.02 34.99 7.27
CA SER A 525 6.61 36.05 6.44
C SER A 525 8.07 35.76 6.00
N ALA A 526 8.54 34.52 6.16
CA ALA A 526 9.88 34.10 5.74
C ALA A 526 10.11 34.44 4.25
N GLN A 527 11.20 35.16 4.00
CA GLN A 527 11.63 35.59 2.66
C GLN A 527 12.58 34.60 1.96
N PRO A 528 13.57 34.00 2.65
CA PRO A 528 14.47 33.08 1.97
C PRO A 528 13.76 31.76 1.66
N PHE A 529 14.21 31.12 0.58
CA PHE A 529 13.74 29.80 0.19
C PHE A 529 14.87 29.01 -0.47
N LEU A 530 14.63 27.72 -0.73
CA LEU A 530 15.60 26.80 -1.27
C LEU A 530 15.54 26.76 -2.79
N GLY A 531 16.68 26.96 -3.45
CA GLY A 531 16.86 26.75 -4.88
C GLY A 531 17.73 25.53 -5.16
N VAL A 532 17.38 24.79 -6.21
CA VAL A 532 18.12 23.62 -6.69
C VAL A 532 18.36 23.76 -8.19
N SER A 533 19.59 23.55 -8.61
CA SER A 533 20.00 23.37 -10.01
C SER A 533 20.35 21.91 -10.28
N ASN A 534 20.67 21.54 -11.51
CA ASN A 534 21.05 20.16 -11.88
C ASN A 534 22.22 19.59 -11.05
N ASN A 535 23.09 20.42 -10.46
CA ASN A 535 24.21 19.95 -9.64
C ASN A 535 24.53 20.82 -8.42
N ALA A 536 23.64 21.72 -8.01
CA ALA A 536 23.87 22.59 -6.86
C ALA A 536 22.59 22.83 -6.04
N LEU A 537 22.76 22.96 -4.72
CA LEU A 537 21.74 23.45 -3.80
C LEU A 537 22.19 24.81 -3.26
N PHE A 538 21.27 25.75 -3.13
CA PHE A 538 21.59 27.10 -2.63
C PHE A 538 20.37 27.76 -2.00
N ARG A 539 20.62 28.72 -1.12
CA ARG A 539 19.56 29.60 -0.60
C ARG A 539 19.34 30.75 -1.58
N VAL A 540 18.08 31.08 -1.84
CA VAL A 540 17.67 32.30 -2.55
C VAL A 540 17.08 33.26 -1.53
N ASP A 541 17.63 34.46 -1.43
CA ASP A 541 17.09 35.52 -0.58
C ASP A 541 16.75 36.75 -1.43
N PRO A 542 15.46 37.05 -1.64
CA PRO A 542 15.01 38.22 -2.40
C PRO A 542 15.58 39.55 -1.94
N ARG A 543 16.02 39.65 -0.68
CA ARG A 543 16.52 40.89 -0.08
C ARG A 543 17.97 41.19 -0.46
N GLN A 544 18.70 40.22 -1.03
CA GLN A 544 20.06 40.43 -1.52
C GLN A 544 20.09 41.46 -2.66
N SER A 545 21.10 42.31 -2.69
CA SER A 545 21.31 43.27 -3.78
C SER A 545 21.96 42.57 -4.98
N GLY A 546 21.39 42.74 -6.18
CA GLY A 546 21.89 42.06 -7.39
C GLY A 546 21.42 40.60 -7.45
N ASN A 547 22.35 39.66 -7.59
CA ASN A 547 22.06 38.23 -7.64
C ASN A 547 21.46 37.75 -6.31
N LYS A 548 20.34 37.03 -6.37
CA LYS A 548 19.58 36.60 -5.19
C LYS A 548 20.11 35.32 -4.53
N LEU A 549 21.02 34.62 -5.20
CA LEU A 549 21.69 33.45 -4.65
C LEU A 549 22.64 33.84 -3.51
N VAL A 550 22.52 33.18 -2.36
CA VAL A 550 23.39 33.38 -1.20
C VAL A 550 24.63 32.49 -1.32
N GLU A 551 25.78 33.07 -1.69
CA GLU A 551 27.02 32.32 -1.98
C GLU A 551 27.50 31.47 -0.79
N GLU A 552 27.37 31.96 0.45
CA GLU A 552 27.76 31.22 1.66
C GLU A 552 26.99 29.90 1.84
N ASN A 553 25.81 29.79 1.24
CA ASN A 553 24.96 28.59 1.31
C ASN A 553 24.96 27.79 0.01
N LEU A 554 25.81 28.14 -0.96
CA LEU A 554 25.95 27.41 -2.22
C LEU A 554 26.74 26.12 -2.00
N LYS A 555 26.08 24.99 -2.26
CA LYS A 555 26.71 23.68 -2.37
C LYS A 555 26.63 23.19 -3.81
N GLN A 556 27.71 23.37 -4.56
CA GLN A 556 27.84 22.83 -5.92
C GLN A 556 28.68 21.53 -5.94
N TYR A 557 28.21 20.56 -6.71
CA TYR A 557 28.90 19.27 -6.91
C TYR A 557 29.63 19.24 -8.25
N ALA A 558 30.85 18.70 -8.24
CA ALA A 558 31.60 18.45 -9.47
C ALA A 558 30.95 17.37 -10.35
N SER A 559 30.26 16.41 -9.73
CA SER A 559 29.51 15.38 -10.42
C SER A 559 28.19 15.93 -10.99
N LYS A 560 27.82 15.46 -12.18
CA LYS A 560 26.49 15.68 -12.76
C LYS A 560 25.47 14.81 -12.03
N ASN A 561 24.98 15.29 -10.89
CA ASN A 561 23.98 14.57 -10.09
C ASN A 561 22.61 14.58 -10.77
N ASP A 562 22.30 15.62 -11.54
CA ASP A 562 21.04 15.82 -12.26
C ASP A 562 19.82 15.86 -11.34
N PHE A 563 19.87 16.77 -10.36
CA PHE A 563 18.79 16.96 -9.38
C PHE A 563 17.48 17.39 -10.05
N SER A 564 16.37 16.77 -9.65
CA SER A 564 15.05 16.89 -10.27
C SER A 564 13.99 17.43 -9.32
N ALA A 565 13.97 16.95 -8.08
CA ALA A 565 12.95 17.26 -7.09
C ALA A 565 13.56 17.54 -5.70
N VAL A 566 12.84 18.32 -4.90
CA VAL A 566 13.28 18.78 -3.58
C VAL A 566 12.09 18.99 -2.65
N ALA A 567 12.26 18.61 -1.39
CA ALA A 567 11.30 18.82 -0.32
C ALA A 567 12.01 19.10 1.00
N THR A 568 11.32 19.76 1.92
CA THR A 568 11.85 20.15 3.24
C THR A 568 10.93 19.68 4.36
N THR A 569 11.51 19.36 5.51
CA THR A 569 10.77 19.02 6.74
C THR A 569 10.35 20.28 7.50
N GLU A 570 9.55 20.14 8.55
CA GLU A 570 9.24 21.24 9.47
C GLU A 570 10.50 21.83 10.12
N LYS A 571 11.48 20.98 10.46
CA LYS A 571 12.78 21.40 11.02
C LYS A 571 13.73 22.03 9.99
N GLY A 572 13.38 22.01 8.70
CA GLY A 572 14.22 22.53 7.61
C GLY A 572 15.30 21.56 7.13
N TYR A 573 15.14 20.26 7.42
CA TYR A 573 15.96 19.22 6.77
C TYR A 573 15.56 19.10 5.30
N ILE A 574 16.51 18.72 4.45
CA ILE A 574 16.34 18.81 3.00
C ILE A 574 16.51 17.42 2.38
N ALA A 575 15.52 17.00 1.62
CA ALA A 575 15.60 15.83 0.75
C ALA A 575 15.71 16.32 -0.70
N VAL A 576 16.67 15.77 -1.45
CA VAL A 576 16.82 16.04 -2.89
C VAL A 576 16.91 14.74 -3.65
N ALA A 577 16.12 14.64 -4.71
CA ALA A 577 16.13 13.52 -5.63
C ALA A 577 16.72 13.92 -7.00
N SER A 578 17.15 12.92 -7.76
CA SER A 578 17.69 13.11 -9.11
C SER A 578 16.86 12.40 -10.18
N ASN A 579 17.06 12.81 -11.44
CA ASN A 579 16.56 12.06 -12.59
C ASN A 579 17.23 10.68 -12.73
N LYS A 580 18.28 10.39 -11.95
CA LYS A 580 18.92 9.07 -11.89
C LYS A 580 18.24 8.15 -10.88
N GLY A 581 17.27 8.64 -10.10
CA GLY A 581 16.53 7.84 -9.12
C GLY A 581 17.17 7.77 -7.73
N ASP A 582 18.29 8.49 -7.47
CA ASP A 582 18.91 8.53 -6.15
C ASP A 582 18.34 9.65 -5.26
N VAL A 583 18.29 9.43 -3.94
CA VAL A 583 17.81 10.40 -2.94
C VAL A 583 18.95 10.77 -1.98
N ARG A 584 19.06 12.06 -1.65
CA ARG A 584 20.06 12.60 -0.73
C ARG A 584 19.40 13.39 0.39
N LEU A 585 19.83 13.09 1.63
CA LEU A 585 19.29 13.70 2.84
C LEU A 585 20.33 14.62 3.49
N PHE A 586 19.91 15.83 3.87
CA PHE A 586 20.75 16.86 4.46
C PHE A 586 20.12 17.43 5.73
N ASP A 587 20.95 17.69 6.75
CA ASP A 587 20.53 18.43 7.96
C ASP A 587 20.44 19.95 7.71
N ARG A 588 21.19 20.48 6.72
CA ARG A 588 21.21 21.90 6.32
C ARG A 588 21.87 22.12 4.97
N LEU A 589 21.73 23.33 4.43
CA LEU A 589 22.43 23.79 3.23
C LEU A 589 23.94 23.94 3.45
N GLY A 590 24.70 23.93 2.34
CA GLY A 590 26.15 24.17 2.34
C GLY A 590 27.02 22.97 2.70
N ILE A 591 26.45 21.84 3.09
CA ILE A 591 27.20 20.64 3.47
C ILE A 591 27.04 19.48 2.46
N ASN A 592 27.83 18.41 2.63
CA ASN A 592 27.57 17.15 1.93
C ASN A 592 26.35 16.44 2.55
N ALA A 593 25.64 15.65 1.74
CA ALA A 593 24.54 14.82 2.24
C ALA A 593 25.02 13.90 3.38
N LYS A 594 24.19 13.73 4.41
CA LYS A 594 24.44 12.74 5.46
C LYS A 594 24.17 11.34 4.96
N THR A 595 23.07 11.19 4.23
CA THR A 595 22.64 9.91 3.67
C THR A 595 22.50 10.05 2.16
N HIS A 596 23.01 9.05 1.45
CA HIS A 596 22.79 8.84 0.03
C HIS A 596 22.12 7.49 -0.15
N ILE A 597 20.90 7.52 -0.67
CA ILE A 597 20.08 6.36 -0.99
C ILE A 597 20.27 6.07 -2.48
N PRO A 598 20.87 4.92 -2.85
CA PRO A 598 21.09 4.55 -4.24
C PRO A 598 19.80 4.49 -5.05
N ALA A 599 19.95 4.62 -6.38
CA ALA A 599 18.83 4.50 -7.30
C ALA A 599 18.30 3.06 -7.37
N LEU A 600 16.99 2.92 -7.14
CA LEU A 600 16.28 1.63 -7.16
C LEU A 600 15.47 1.39 -8.46
N GLY A 601 15.50 2.32 -9.42
CA GLY A 601 14.79 2.14 -10.68
C GLY A 601 14.59 3.43 -11.45
N GLU A 602 13.33 3.81 -11.66
CA GLU A 602 12.94 4.92 -12.52
C GLU A 602 13.37 6.31 -11.99
N PRO A 603 13.49 7.31 -12.89
CA PRO A 603 13.69 8.70 -12.50
C PRO A 603 12.64 9.18 -11.49
N ILE A 604 13.07 9.93 -10.48
CA ILE A 604 12.17 10.55 -9.50
C ILE A 604 11.67 11.89 -10.06
N ILE A 605 10.37 11.98 -10.29
CA ILE A 605 9.68 13.16 -10.86
C ILE A 605 9.02 14.04 -9.79
N GLY A 606 8.82 13.50 -8.59
CA GLY A 606 8.20 14.19 -7.46
C GLY A 606 8.83 13.75 -6.14
N LEU A 607 8.87 14.65 -5.16
CA LEU A 607 9.40 14.37 -3.83
C LEU A 607 8.59 15.15 -2.79
N ASP A 608 8.18 14.46 -1.73
CA ASP A 608 7.55 15.04 -0.54
C ASP A 608 8.11 14.34 0.72
N VAL A 609 8.01 14.98 1.87
CA VAL A 609 8.55 14.47 3.15
C VAL A 609 7.55 14.77 4.26
N SER A 610 7.31 13.85 5.20
CA SER A 610 6.49 14.13 6.39
C SER A 610 7.03 15.30 7.20
N ALA A 611 6.17 15.97 7.97
CA ALA A 611 6.54 17.14 8.77
C ALA A 611 7.71 16.84 9.72
N ASP A 612 7.67 15.70 10.40
CA ASP A 612 8.71 15.23 11.33
C ASP A 612 10.01 14.76 10.64
N GLY A 613 9.95 14.49 9.32
CA GLY A 613 11.05 13.96 8.53
C GLY A 613 11.24 12.45 8.60
N ARG A 614 10.30 11.69 9.19
CA ARG A 614 10.37 10.22 9.25
C ARG A 614 10.13 9.59 7.88
N TRP A 615 9.18 10.07 7.10
CA TRP A 615 8.81 9.48 5.82
C TRP A 615 9.25 10.36 4.65
N VAL A 616 10.00 9.78 3.71
CA VAL A 616 10.34 10.42 2.43
C VAL A 616 9.57 9.70 1.32
N LEU A 617 8.75 10.44 0.59
CA LEU A 617 7.93 9.94 -0.51
C LEU A 617 8.53 10.40 -1.84
N ALA A 618 9.05 9.45 -2.63
CA ALA A 618 9.54 9.70 -3.97
C ALA A 618 8.57 9.15 -5.02
N THR A 619 8.19 9.98 -5.99
CA THR A 619 7.29 9.61 -7.09
C THR A 619 8.12 9.26 -8.33
N CYS A 620 7.96 8.03 -8.84
CA CYS A 620 8.42 7.61 -10.15
C CYS A 620 7.25 7.64 -11.15
N ARG A 621 7.48 7.30 -12.42
CA ARG A 621 6.40 7.29 -13.42
C ARG A 621 5.38 6.19 -13.13
N THR A 622 5.83 5.01 -12.72
CA THR A 622 4.98 3.81 -12.60
C THR A 622 4.76 3.32 -11.16
N TYR A 623 5.40 3.93 -10.15
CA TYR A 623 5.26 3.58 -8.74
C TYR A 623 5.71 4.73 -7.83
N LEU A 624 5.43 4.62 -6.54
CA LEU A 624 5.99 5.48 -5.49
C LEU A 624 6.96 4.68 -4.62
N LEU A 625 7.93 5.35 -4.03
CA LEU A 625 8.83 4.79 -3.01
C LEU A 625 8.59 5.53 -1.70
N LEU A 626 8.18 4.79 -0.67
CA LEU A 626 8.04 5.30 0.70
C LEU A 626 9.24 4.86 1.54
N ILE A 627 10.06 5.80 1.96
CA ILE A 627 11.33 5.54 2.64
C ILE A 627 11.20 5.92 4.12
N ASP A 628 11.49 4.98 5.02
CA ASP A 628 11.64 5.24 6.46
C ASP A 628 13.02 5.85 6.72
N ALA A 629 13.08 7.14 7.01
CA ALA A 629 14.31 7.85 7.32
C ALA A 629 14.76 7.66 8.77
N MET A 630 14.04 6.92 9.63
CA MET A 630 14.44 6.69 11.02
C MET A 630 15.35 5.47 11.16
N GLN A 631 16.46 5.63 11.88
CA GLN A 631 17.34 4.52 12.24
C GLN A 631 16.73 3.72 13.40
N LYS A 632 16.53 2.41 13.17
CA LYS A 632 15.87 1.49 14.12
C LYS A 632 16.85 0.77 15.04
N ASP A 633 18.13 0.78 14.71
CA ASP A 633 19.16 0.00 15.37
C ASP A 633 20.53 0.71 15.36
N GLY A 634 21.46 0.16 16.14
CA GLY A 634 22.85 0.58 16.18
C GLY A 634 23.09 1.93 16.89
N LYS A 635 24.27 2.51 16.67
CA LYS A 635 24.75 3.69 17.43
C LYS A 635 23.88 4.94 17.28
N ASN A 636 23.13 5.04 16.19
CA ASN A 636 22.33 6.19 15.83
C ASN A 636 20.82 5.89 15.94
N GLU A 637 20.42 4.84 16.65
CA GLU A 637 19.03 4.51 16.91
C GLU A 637 18.22 5.75 17.33
N GLY A 638 17.03 5.92 16.75
CA GLY A 638 16.14 7.06 16.96
C GLY A 638 16.59 8.36 16.28
N LYS A 639 17.69 8.36 15.50
CA LYS A 639 18.10 9.51 14.67
C LYS A 639 17.65 9.36 13.23
N LEU A 640 17.30 10.50 12.64
CA LEU A 640 16.93 10.53 11.23
C LEU A 640 18.16 10.44 10.32
N GLY A 641 17.96 9.87 9.14
CA GLY A 641 18.93 9.81 8.04
C GLY A 641 19.37 11.19 7.54
N PHE A 642 18.58 12.23 7.85
CA PHE A 642 18.92 13.63 7.64
C PHE A 642 20.04 14.11 8.58
N GLU A 643 20.11 13.59 9.80
CA GLU A 643 21.05 14.03 10.84
C GLU A 643 22.32 13.18 10.87
N LYS A 644 22.15 11.86 10.72
CA LYS A 644 23.20 10.86 10.78
C LYS A 644 23.08 9.91 9.60
N SER A 645 24.21 9.57 8.99
CA SER A 645 24.27 8.54 7.95
C SER A 645 23.83 7.19 8.50
N PHE A 646 23.02 6.46 7.75
CA PHE A 646 22.80 5.04 8.00
C PHE A 646 24.11 4.26 7.92
N ALA A 647 24.22 3.18 8.70
CA ALA A 647 25.25 2.19 8.49
C ALA A 647 25.09 1.54 7.11
N LYS A 648 26.16 0.97 6.57
CA LYS A 648 26.14 0.32 5.26
C LYS A 648 25.07 -0.77 5.20
N ASP A 649 24.93 -1.53 6.28
CA ASP A 649 24.13 -2.74 6.39
C ASP A 649 22.71 -2.44 6.91
N SER A 650 22.45 -1.18 7.32
CA SER A 650 21.18 -0.71 7.88
C SER A 650 20.58 0.43 7.04
N LYS A 651 20.96 0.57 5.76
CA LYS A 651 20.32 1.56 4.88
C LYS A 651 18.81 1.24 4.78
N PRO A 652 17.94 2.26 4.76
CA PRO A 652 16.51 2.02 4.78
C PRO A 652 16.08 1.36 3.47
N GLN A 653 15.28 0.30 3.55
CA GLN A 653 14.67 -0.33 2.39
C GLN A 653 13.35 0.41 2.08
N PRO A 654 13.21 1.05 0.92
CA PRO A 654 11.97 1.72 0.56
C PRO A 654 10.84 0.72 0.36
N ARG A 655 9.60 1.12 0.63
CA ARG A 655 8.39 0.35 0.27
C ARG A 655 7.87 0.81 -1.09
N ARG A 656 7.60 -0.14 -2.01
CA ARG A 656 7.07 0.15 -3.36
C ARG A 656 5.57 0.28 -3.29
N LEU A 657 5.04 1.46 -3.58
CA LEU A 657 3.61 1.65 -3.74
C LEU A 657 3.29 1.65 -5.23
N GLY A 658 2.97 0.48 -5.76
CA GLY A 658 2.50 0.29 -7.13
C GLY A 658 1.02 -0.08 -7.16
N LEU A 659 0.36 0.19 -8.27
CA LEU A 659 -0.95 -0.40 -8.55
C LEU A 659 -0.78 -1.86 -8.94
N GLN A 660 -1.76 -2.71 -8.59
CA GLN A 660 -1.75 -4.09 -9.04
C GLN A 660 -1.72 -4.15 -10.57
N PRO A 661 -0.94 -5.08 -11.18
CA PRO A 661 -0.81 -5.19 -12.63
C PRO A 661 -2.17 -5.30 -13.34
N ALA A 662 -3.11 -6.04 -12.76
CA ALA A 662 -4.48 -6.17 -13.28
C ALA A 662 -5.21 -4.82 -13.37
N HIS A 663 -5.10 -3.97 -12.34
CA HIS A 663 -5.68 -2.62 -12.37
C HIS A 663 -4.98 -1.74 -13.41
N VAL A 664 -3.65 -1.82 -13.52
CA VAL A 664 -2.90 -1.08 -14.54
C VAL A 664 -3.32 -1.49 -15.96
N ALA A 665 -3.47 -2.79 -16.22
CA ALA A 665 -3.94 -3.29 -17.51
C ALA A 665 -5.37 -2.82 -17.80
N GLN A 666 -6.27 -2.84 -16.82
CA GLN A 666 -7.63 -2.29 -16.97
C GLN A 666 -7.59 -0.77 -17.23
N PHE A 667 -6.77 -0.01 -16.50
CA PHE A 667 -6.63 1.45 -16.70
C PHE A 667 -6.21 1.75 -18.13
N GLN A 668 -5.20 1.05 -18.64
CA GLN A 668 -4.72 1.24 -20.00
C GLN A 668 -5.71 0.70 -21.04
N HIS A 669 -6.45 -0.37 -20.74
CA HIS A 669 -7.52 -0.85 -21.61
C HIS A 669 -8.61 0.20 -21.80
N GLU A 670 -9.00 0.88 -20.71
CA GLU A 670 -10.05 1.91 -20.67
C GLU A 670 -9.59 3.24 -21.26
N THR A 671 -8.37 3.68 -20.97
CA THR A 671 -7.87 5.01 -21.34
C THR A 671 -7.01 5.02 -22.61
N LYS A 672 -6.50 3.86 -23.02
CA LYS A 672 -5.47 3.71 -24.07
C LYS A 672 -4.18 4.50 -23.78
N GLN A 673 -3.94 4.86 -22.52
CA GLN A 673 -2.74 5.56 -22.08
C GLN A 673 -1.95 4.69 -21.08
N PRO A 674 -0.61 4.72 -21.13
CA PRO A 674 0.21 4.03 -20.14
C PRO A 674 0.10 4.68 -18.76
N LEU A 675 0.48 3.92 -17.73
CA LEU A 675 0.56 4.42 -16.36
C LEU A 675 1.60 5.55 -16.26
N ALA A 676 1.19 6.71 -15.74
CA ALA A 676 2.07 7.84 -15.52
C ALA A 676 1.56 8.67 -14.35
N PHE A 677 2.19 8.52 -13.19
CA PHE A 677 1.82 9.25 -11.99
C PHE A 677 2.13 10.74 -12.07
N THR A 678 1.25 11.56 -11.51
CA THR A 678 1.54 12.94 -11.11
C THR A 678 2.36 12.93 -9.81
N PRO A 679 3.13 14.00 -9.49
CA PRO A 679 3.86 14.08 -8.23
C PRO A 679 2.96 13.83 -7.02
N ALA A 680 3.28 12.79 -6.26
CA ALA A 680 2.50 12.39 -5.10
C ALA A 680 2.77 13.30 -3.89
N ARG A 681 1.77 13.45 -3.03
CA ARG A 681 1.83 14.31 -1.83
C ARG A 681 1.22 13.62 -0.63
N PHE A 682 1.75 13.91 0.55
CA PHE A 682 1.06 13.59 1.79
C PHE A 682 -0.09 14.59 2.05
N ASN A 683 -1.08 14.19 2.85
CA ASN A 683 -1.95 15.17 3.49
C ASN A 683 -1.11 16.07 4.41
N THR A 684 -1.45 17.35 4.54
CA THR A 684 -0.65 18.30 5.32
C THR A 684 -1.53 19.10 6.27
N GLY A 685 -1.11 19.23 7.53
CA GLY A 685 -1.71 20.11 8.53
C GLY A 685 -0.70 20.45 9.63
N VAL A 686 -0.92 21.54 10.35
CA VAL A 686 -0.11 21.89 11.53
C VAL A 686 -0.51 20.98 12.68
N ASP A 687 0.47 20.45 13.41
CA ASP A 687 0.26 19.56 14.55
C ASP A 687 -0.54 18.28 14.23
N SER A 688 -0.57 17.88 12.95
CA SER A 688 -1.24 16.65 12.48
C SER A 688 -0.25 15.73 11.79
N GLU A 689 -0.30 14.44 12.11
CA GLU A 689 0.48 13.42 11.40
C GLU A 689 -0.13 13.11 10.03
N GLU A 690 0.73 12.78 9.07
CA GLU A 690 0.31 12.36 7.75
C GLU A 690 -0.29 10.94 7.77
N THR A 691 -1.51 10.80 7.26
CA THR A 691 -2.30 9.55 7.25
C THR A 691 -2.51 9.00 5.85
N SER A 692 -2.33 9.82 4.83
CA SER A 692 -2.73 9.53 3.45
C SER A 692 -1.76 10.09 2.42
N ILE A 693 -1.62 9.38 1.31
CA ILE A 693 -0.86 9.81 0.13
C ILE A 693 -1.81 9.95 -1.05
N ILE A 694 -1.67 11.01 -1.84
CA ILE A 694 -2.44 11.22 -3.07
C ILE A 694 -1.54 11.38 -4.29
N THR A 695 -1.98 10.82 -5.42
CA THR A 695 -1.47 11.12 -6.77
C THR A 695 -2.58 10.81 -7.79
N ALA A 696 -2.35 11.12 -9.06
CA ALA A 696 -3.23 10.80 -10.17
C ALA A 696 -2.48 10.13 -11.32
N THR A 697 -3.20 9.41 -12.18
CA THR A 697 -2.72 8.87 -13.45
C THR A 697 -3.83 8.94 -14.49
N GLY A 698 -3.62 9.69 -15.57
CA GLY A 698 -4.66 9.94 -16.57
C GLY A 698 -5.94 10.50 -15.90
N PRO A 699 -7.12 9.88 -16.08
CA PRO A 699 -8.37 10.33 -15.46
C PRO A 699 -8.61 9.80 -14.03
N PHE A 700 -7.65 9.10 -13.43
CA PHE A 700 -7.82 8.47 -12.12
C PHE A 700 -7.06 9.23 -11.04
N ILE A 701 -7.73 9.54 -9.93
CA ILE A 701 -7.07 9.92 -8.67
C ILE A 701 -6.96 8.68 -7.81
N ILE A 702 -5.81 8.52 -7.16
CA ILE A 702 -5.50 7.40 -6.30
C ILE A 702 -5.07 7.93 -4.94
N THR A 703 -5.62 7.35 -3.88
CA THR A 703 -5.25 7.68 -2.51
C THR A 703 -4.84 6.42 -1.77
N TRP A 704 -3.65 6.43 -1.15
CA TRP A 704 -3.17 5.36 -0.27
C TRP A 704 -3.41 5.73 1.19
N ASN A 705 -3.80 4.76 1.99
CA ASN A 705 -3.86 4.89 3.45
C ASN A 705 -2.52 4.46 4.06
N LEU A 706 -1.86 5.34 4.80
CA LEU A 706 -0.52 5.10 5.34
C LEU A 706 -0.51 3.97 6.39
N LYS A 707 -1.52 3.90 7.28
CA LYS A 707 -1.64 2.79 8.25
C LYS A 707 -1.68 1.44 7.53
N LYS A 708 -2.49 1.33 6.46
CA LYS A 708 -2.59 0.12 5.64
C LYS A 708 -1.30 -0.20 4.88
N VAL A 709 -0.63 0.82 4.33
CA VAL A 709 0.67 0.67 3.66
C VAL A 709 1.74 0.16 4.63
N LEU A 710 1.81 0.72 5.83
CA LEU A 710 2.81 0.35 6.84
C LEU A 710 2.55 -1.05 7.40
N ALA A 711 1.29 -1.47 7.49
CA ALA A 711 0.88 -2.81 7.89
C ALA A 711 1.02 -3.88 6.79
N GLY A 712 1.49 -3.53 5.58
CA GLY A 712 1.62 -4.50 4.47
C GLY A 712 0.28 -5.03 3.95
N ARG A 713 -0.82 -4.29 4.13
CA ARG A 713 -2.16 -4.72 3.71
C ARG A 713 -2.29 -4.81 2.19
N LYS A 714 -3.07 -5.79 1.72
CA LYS A 714 -3.47 -5.92 0.31
C LYS A 714 -4.34 -4.73 -0.13
N ASP A 715 -4.06 -4.22 -1.33
CA ASP A 715 -4.75 -3.09 -1.97
C ASP A 715 -4.98 -1.88 -1.05
N PRO A 716 -3.90 -1.24 -0.56
CA PRO A 716 -4.00 -0.15 0.40
C PRO A 716 -4.47 1.18 -0.22
N TYR A 717 -5.05 1.15 -1.43
CA TYR A 717 -5.45 2.33 -2.19
C TYR A 717 -6.89 2.28 -2.68
N SER A 718 -7.49 3.47 -2.77
CA SER A 718 -8.80 3.72 -3.37
C SER A 718 -8.66 4.65 -4.57
N ILE A 719 -9.64 4.61 -5.47
CA ILE A 719 -9.61 5.33 -6.74
C ILE A 719 -10.88 6.14 -6.97
N LYS A 720 -10.75 7.21 -7.75
CA LYS A 720 -11.87 7.94 -8.34
C LYS A 720 -11.58 8.28 -9.80
N ARG A 721 -12.47 7.86 -10.71
CA ARG A 721 -12.38 8.16 -12.15
C ARG A 721 -13.13 9.44 -12.51
N TYR A 722 -12.52 10.25 -13.37
CA TYR A 722 -13.09 11.43 -14.00
C TYR A 722 -13.30 11.19 -15.51
N GLY A 723 -14.07 12.08 -16.16
CA GLY A 723 -14.25 12.04 -17.61
C GLY A 723 -13.05 12.57 -18.40
N GLU A 724 -12.17 13.33 -17.74
CA GLU A 724 -10.99 13.95 -18.33
C GLU A 724 -9.75 13.67 -17.47
N ASN A 725 -8.57 13.92 -18.03
CA ASN A 725 -7.30 13.70 -17.34
C ASN A 725 -7.12 14.69 -16.18
N VAL A 726 -6.73 14.17 -15.03
CA VAL A 726 -6.36 14.97 -13.86
C VAL A 726 -5.00 15.61 -14.13
N MET A 727 -4.96 16.93 -14.10
CA MET A 727 -3.76 17.71 -14.42
C MET A 727 -2.94 18.01 -13.15
N ALA A 728 -3.62 18.25 -12.04
CA ALA A 728 -3.00 18.41 -10.74
C ALA A 728 -4.01 18.10 -9.61
N ASP A 729 -3.49 17.61 -8.50
CA ASP A 729 -4.26 17.20 -7.34
C ASP A 729 -3.51 17.57 -6.06
N ASN A 730 -4.24 17.93 -4.99
CA ASN A 730 -3.64 18.17 -3.68
C ASN A 730 -4.70 18.08 -2.57
N PHE A 731 -4.28 17.80 -1.34
CA PHE A 731 -5.17 17.89 -0.19
C PHE A 731 -5.53 19.35 0.12
N ARG A 732 -6.73 19.55 0.69
CA ARG A 732 -7.02 20.80 1.40
C ARG A 732 -6.12 20.86 2.64
N PHE A 733 -5.50 22.01 2.88
CA PHE A 733 -4.66 22.20 4.06
C PHE A 733 -5.45 21.94 5.36
N GLY A 734 -4.85 21.19 6.30
CA GLY A 734 -5.47 20.81 7.57
C GLY A 734 -6.56 19.75 7.46
N SER A 735 -6.70 19.07 6.32
CA SER A 735 -7.71 18.02 6.12
C SER A 735 -7.17 16.87 5.28
N ASP A 736 -7.40 15.64 5.73
CA ASP A 736 -7.20 14.42 4.95
C ASP A 736 -8.48 13.96 4.22
N LYS A 737 -9.61 14.63 4.49
CA LYS A 737 -10.94 14.27 3.97
C LYS A 737 -11.25 14.94 2.64
N ASN A 738 -10.62 16.06 2.32
CA ASN A 738 -10.95 16.87 1.14
C ASN A 738 -9.76 17.01 0.20
N VAL A 739 -10.00 16.73 -1.07
CA VAL A 739 -9.03 16.79 -2.16
C VAL A 739 -9.47 17.85 -3.16
N ILE A 740 -8.54 18.69 -3.58
CA ILE A 740 -8.71 19.65 -4.67
C ILE A 740 -8.14 19.05 -5.94
N VAL A 741 -8.93 19.06 -7.01
CA VAL A 741 -8.63 18.41 -8.29
C VAL A 741 -8.75 19.43 -9.40
N ALA A 742 -7.68 19.60 -10.17
CA ALA A 742 -7.68 20.37 -11.40
C ALA A 742 -7.76 19.42 -12.60
N LEU A 743 -8.90 19.43 -13.29
CA LEU A 743 -9.11 18.83 -14.61
C LEU A 743 -8.60 19.81 -15.69
N PRO A 744 -8.60 19.48 -16.99
CA PRO A 744 -8.06 20.36 -18.02
C PRO A 744 -8.74 21.73 -18.04
N ASN A 745 -10.04 21.78 -17.77
CA ASN A 745 -10.86 23.01 -17.84
C ASN A 745 -11.67 23.31 -16.58
N GLU A 746 -11.54 22.51 -15.53
CA GLU A 746 -12.37 22.61 -14.33
C GLU A 746 -11.54 22.40 -13.07
N VAL A 747 -12.03 22.92 -11.94
CA VAL A 747 -11.44 22.69 -10.63
C VAL A 747 -12.55 22.29 -9.67
N ASN A 748 -12.37 21.16 -9.00
CA ASN A 748 -13.38 20.53 -8.16
C ASN A 748 -12.78 20.22 -6.78
N MET A 749 -13.59 20.33 -5.72
CA MET A 749 -13.27 19.76 -4.41
C MET A 749 -14.05 18.47 -4.23
N VAL A 750 -13.38 17.45 -3.74
CA VAL A 750 -13.93 16.11 -3.62
C VAL A 750 -13.58 15.52 -2.27
N GLN A 751 -14.59 14.92 -1.64
CA GLN A 751 -14.43 14.20 -0.40
C GLN A 751 -13.80 12.83 -0.65
N LYS A 752 -12.79 12.46 0.14
CA LYS A 752 -12.08 11.18 0.11
C LYS A 752 -13.03 9.99 0.27
N LYS A 753 -14.12 10.15 1.04
CA LYS A 753 -15.18 9.12 1.19
C LYS A 753 -15.82 8.69 -0.15
N SER A 754 -15.77 9.53 -1.17
CA SER A 754 -16.32 9.21 -2.50
C SER A 754 -15.40 8.31 -3.35
N PHE A 755 -14.19 8.00 -2.86
CA PHE A 755 -13.24 7.14 -3.54
C PHE A 755 -13.61 5.69 -3.27
N LYS A 756 -13.59 4.87 -4.32
CA LYS A 756 -14.03 3.48 -4.26
C LYS A 756 -12.84 2.54 -4.37
N LYS A 757 -12.98 1.31 -3.86
CA LYS A 757 -12.02 0.25 -4.15
C LYS A 757 -11.90 0.05 -5.67
N PRO A 758 -10.70 -0.23 -6.19
CA PRO A 758 -10.53 -0.52 -7.61
C PRO A 758 -11.26 -1.82 -7.97
N THR A 759 -12.29 -1.71 -8.80
CA THR A 759 -13.06 -2.82 -9.36
C THR A 759 -13.33 -2.50 -10.82
N ARG A 760 -13.71 -3.50 -11.62
CA ARG A 760 -14.05 -3.26 -13.05
C ARG A 760 -15.06 -2.12 -13.21
N GLU A 761 -16.03 -2.00 -12.30
CA GLU A 761 -17.07 -0.97 -12.34
C GLU A 761 -16.54 0.42 -11.95
N SER A 762 -15.75 0.53 -10.87
CA SER A 762 -15.17 1.82 -10.47
C SER A 762 -14.10 2.30 -11.45
N ILE A 763 -13.43 1.38 -12.14
CA ILE A 763 -12.43 1.67 -13.17
C ILE A 763 -13.09 2.04 -14.50
N ALA A 764 -14.17 1.36 -14.93
CA ALA A 764 -14.88 1.69 -16.18
C ALA A 764 -15.64 3.03 -16.11
N GLY A 765 -15.92 3.54 -14.90
CA GLY A 765 -16.69 4.76 -14.68
C GLY A 765 -18.18 4.57 -14.97
N PRO A 766 -19.03 5.57 -14.70
CA PRO A 766 -20.43 5.49 -15.04
C PRO A 766 -20.58 5.34 -16.56
N MET A 767 -21.12 4.20 -17.01
CA MET A 767 -21.57 4.07 -18.40
C MET A 767 -22.56 5.19 -18.65
N THR A 768 -22.20 6.17 -19.49
CA THR A 768 -23.22 7.02 -20.10
C THR A 768 -24.13 6.04 -20.85
N PRO A 769 -25.41 5.89 -20.47
CA PRO A 769 -26.30 5.07 -21.27
C PRO A 769 -26.25 5.71 -22.64
N VAL A 770 -25.77 4.94 -23.63
CA VAL A 770 -25.82 5.29 -25.04
C VAL A 770 -27.21 5.89 -25.23
N ARG A 771 -27.27 7.20 -25.54
CA ARG A 771 -28.51 7.86 -25.94
C ARG A 771 -29.01 7.04 -27.12
N ARG A 772 -29.85 6.04 -26.86
CA ARG A 772 -30.80 5.54 -27.84
C ARG A 772 -31.59 6.79 -28.15
N SER A 773 -31.26 7.40 -29.28
CA SER A 773 -32.01 8.45 -29.91
C SER A 773 -33.48 8.16 -29.63
N ALA A 774 -34.13 9.05 -28.87
CA ALA A 774 -35.55 8.99 -28.63
C ALA A 774 -36.25 9.25 -29.97
N ALA A 775 -36.25 8.23 -30.82
CA ALA A 775 -37.04 8.18 -32.02
C ALA A 775 -38.49 8.00 -31.56
N HIS A 776 -39.21 9.11 -31.56
CA HIS A 776 -40.66 9.21 -31.67
C HIS A 776 -41.47 7.99 -31.19
N ARG A 777 -41.82 7.99 -29.90
CA ARG A 777 -43.12 7.46 -29.49
C ARG A 777 -44.02 8.63 -29.14
N LEU A 778 -44.54 9.27 -30.19
CA LEU A 778 -45.76 10.07 -30.06
C LEU A 778 -46.87 9.11 -29.59
N GLY A 779 -47.37 9.35 -28.38
CA GLY A 779 -48.55 8.66 -27.87
C GLY A 779 -49.75 8.98 -28.76
N ARG A 780 -50.65 8.01 -28.93
CA ARG A 780 -51.84 8.09 -29.80
C ARG A 780 -52.87 9.16 -29.40
N ASN A 781 -52.54 10.01 -28.43
CA ASN A 781 -53.44 11.01 -27.85
C ASN A 781 -52.98 12.47 -28.02
N ASP A 782 -51.81 12.74 -28.63
CA ASP A 782 -51.35 14.12 -28.90
C ASP A 782 -51.74 14.62 -30.29
N ILE A 783 -53.02 14.54 -30.63
CA ILE A 783 -53.60 15.29 -31.75
C ILE A 783 -54.55 16.33 -31.15
N VAL A 784 -54.01 17.51 -30.87
CA VAL A 784 -54.83 18.69 -30.58
C VAL A 784 -55.10 19.39 -31.92
N ASN A 785 -56.34 19.28 -32.40
CA ASN A 785 -56.86 20.11 -33.48
C ASN A 785 -56.92 21.57 -32.98
N SER A 786 -56.11 22.47 -33.55
CA SER A 786 -56.47 23.89 -33.59
C SER A 786 -57.02 24.23 -34.98
N PRO A 787 -58.21 24.85 -35.06
CA PRO A 787 -58.62 25.58 -36.24
C PRO A 787 -58.53 27.08 -35.95
N TYR A 788 -57.64 27.79 -36.65
CA TYR A 788 -57.45 29.25 -36.63
C TYR A 788 -57.00 29.89 -35.31
#